data_AF-A0A2G4FAH6-F1
#
_entry.id   AF-A0A2G4FAH6-F1
#
_cell.length_a   1.000
_cell.length_b   1.000
_cell.length_c   1.000
_cell.angle_alpha   90.00
_cell.angle_beta   90.00
_cell.angle_gamma   90.00
#
_symmetry.space_group_name_H-M   'P 1'
#
loop_
_entity.id
_entity.type
_entity.pdbx_description
1 polymer ?
#
loop_
_entity_poly.entity_id
_entity_poly.type
_entity_poly.pdbx_seq_one_letter_code
_entity_poly.pdbx_strand_id
1 'polypeptide(L)'
;MRLLTSALLCLFTALAFAAPTNPDIDFAGPPPGKAEITKSDAHTIGLQNSVLSASWSFRDRQLRPATLRNGITGQTFDQSKAEVFRLTTKPTAQGDGSFPIEVELTSNKVIVRVGQDGKGWATLGEFPRADFPGEPKLVRVGKMNLKALAKDSGGEAGDVGESRVFNLQPAGERDAYAFKAPANRAATQEYVWKAGTSRFSASIDKGSDSAMSWSPAIALIWEDGVSFILVGVRDKRGTFNLTTAKGEQIKSPQLSPFPAGDLAASSFTLTSPPKAATMTDGQALEAELTSPQGVRVRWRAELRNGAHYFRQTIALASPKQAFALQGVEFADLRLPNLTTIGTAPGCPVAGSGFFAGVEMPGATNRTGATGARIAFACALELNPTQSYSFGSVVGVAGGQLRRSFLRYIERERARQSQPFLHYNCWYDLGFNVDEPKMLDVVRAFDTELVKKRGVPVQSYLVDDGWDNPGKGLWIENTKRFPLGFAGTKAKMEPLGAKLGIWISPLGGYGGDKERTAHAQKLGLIPEGAKLDLSYPKYRQWFTDRCLELMREGGVNSFKWDRAGDGVSPHFMALLDVAKRLRIENPEVFINVTVGTWPSPFWLNHVDTTWRMHSADVGWTGKGDDREKWLTFRDGYCHKLFVQASPLYPLNSVMHHGVVHGRAFQGDKVGKAGNDLKNEVRSYFANGASLQELYLTPSMMTPAAWDHVAASAKWAHAHADVLRDAHWVGGDPLKLEPYGYAAWNPRVATLMLRNPDDQPRTIELDADVVFDLPNQTRTATPAFDLRSPYADQRLRTLRLVAGEKVTVTLEPFEVLVFDTGAGK
;
A
#
# COMPACT_ATOMS: atom_id res chain seq x y z
N MET A 1 8.53 60.42 23.86
CA MET A 1 7.11 60.09 24.13
C MET A 1 6.50 59.68 22.79
N ARG A 2 6.63 58.45 22.29
CA ARG A 2 6.35 57.12 22.84
C ARG A 2 4.86 56.88 23.11
N LEU A 3 4.36 55.85 22.41
CA LEU A 3 3.31 54.87 22.76
C LEU A 3 1.87 55.21 22.39
N LEU A 4 1.21 54.14 21.91
CA LEU A 4 -0.23 53.90 21.74
C LEU A 4 -0.87 54.30 20.40
N THR A 5 -0.75 53.41 19.39
CA THR A 5 -1.88 53.01 18.52
C THR A 5 -1.62 51.76 17.65
N SER A 6 -0.62 50.92 17.96
CA SER A 6 -0.37 49.66 17.21
C SER A 6 -0.76 48.37 17.94
N ALA A 7 -1.46 48.46 19.08
CA ALA A 7 -1.74 47.30 19.94
C ALA A 7 -3.17 46.73 19.86
N LEU A 8 -4.08 47.32 19.06
CA LEU A 8 -5.48 46.85 19.00
C LEU A 8 -5.88 46.09 17.72
N LEU A 9 -5.01 45.97 16.72
CA LEU A 9 -5.29 45.20 15.49
C LEU A 9 -4.61 43.82 15.45
N CYS A 10 -3.83 43.46 16.47
CA CYS A 10 -3.15 42.16 16.57
C CYS A 10 -3.80 41.18 17.57
N LEU A 11 -4.98 41.51 18.13
CA LEU A 11 -5.68 40.62 19.08
C LEU A 11 -6.93 39.90 18.51
N PHE A 12 -7.30 40.14 17.25
CA PHE A 12 -8.44 39.45 16.61
C PHE A 12 -8.05 38.43 15.53
N THR A 13 -6.76 38.18 15.31
CA THR A 13 -6.25 37.13 14.41
C THR A 13 -5.54 35.97 15.14
N ALA A 14 -5.61 35.94 16.48
CA ALA A 14 -5.01 34.88 17.30
C ALA A 14 -6.03 33.84 17.82
N LEU A 15 -7.28 33.87 17.37
CA LEU A 15 -8.35 32.93 17.78
C LEU A 15 -9.12 32.40 16.55
N ALA A 16 -8.41 31.80 15.60
CA ALA A 16 -9.01 30.99 14.53
C ALA A 16 -8.08 29.91 13.95
N PHE A 17 -6.97 29.57 14.62
CA PHE A 17 -6.24 28.32 14.38
C PHE A 17 -6.58 27.31 15.49
N ALA A 18 -7.87 27.07 15.69
CA ALA A 18 -8.26 25.72 16.08
C ALA A 18 -8.05 24.88 14.82
N ALA A 19 -6.85 24.28 14.67
CA ALA A 19 -6.69 23.18 13.73
C ALA A 19 -7.90 22.25 13.97
N PRO A 20 -8.64 21.82 12.95
CA PRO A 20 -9.60 20.75 13.16
C PRO A 20 -8.76 19.54 13.57
N THR A 21 -8.66 19.30 14.88
CA THR A 21 -8.12 18.08 15.45
C THR A 21 -9.10 17.00 15.02
N ASN A 22 -8.86 16.45 13.84
CA ASN A 22 -9.68 15.38 13.30
C ASN A 22 -9.72 14.30 14.38
N PRO A 23 -10.90 13.87 14.84
CA PRO A 23 -10.99 12.88 15.90
C PRO A 23 -10.15 11.67 15.49
N ASP A 24 -9.42 11.13 16.46
CA ASP A 24 -8.61 9.93 16.25
C ASP A 24 -9.53 8.80 15.76
N ILE A 25 -9.00 7.89 14.94
CA ILE A 25 -9.75 6.69 14.55
C ILE A 25 -10.05 5.92 15.84
N ASP A 26 -11.29 5.45 16.01
CA ASP A 26 -11.69 4.82 17.24
C ASP A 26 -10.91 3.51 17.51
N PHE A 27 -10.57 3.28 18.77
CA PHE A 27 -9.88 2.07 19.21
C PHE A 27 -10.83 1.21 20.02
N ALA A 28 -11.12 0.01 19.52
CA ALA A 28 -12.09 -0.91 20.11
C ALA A 28 -11.70 -1.44 21.51
N GLY A 29 -10.43 -1.33 21.89
CA GLY A 29 -9.95 -1.72 23.22
C GLY A 29 -10.18 -0.63 24.27
N PRO A 30 -9.88 -0.90 25.55
CA PRO A 30 -9.93 0.13 26.57
C PRO A 30 -8.93 1.27 26.25
N PRO A 31 -9.19 2.51 26.72
CA PRO A 31 -8.29 3.64 26.49
C PRO A 31 -6.85 3.33 26.92
N PRO A 32 -5.84 3.48 26.03
CA PRO A 32 -4.45 3.15 26.34
C PRO A 32 -3.82 3.98 27.47
N GLY A 33 -4.29 5.21 27.70
CA GLY A 33 -3.76 6.09 28.75
C GLY A 33 -2.37 6.66 28.43
N LYS A 34 -1.67 7.16 29.47
CA LYS A 34 -0.36 7.78 29.33
C LYS A 34 0.75 6.73 29.18
N ALA A 35 1.79 7.08 28.44
CA ALA A 35 2.98 6.25 28.31
C ALA A 35 3.90 6.44 29.53
N GLU A 36 4.54 5.35 29.95
CA GLU A 36 5.45 5.30 31.10
C GLU A 36 6.72 4.51 30.77
N ILE A 37 7.85 4.89 31.37
CA ILE A 37 9.09 4.10 31.35
C ILE A 37 9.09 3.17 32.56
N THR A 38 9.42 1.90 32.35
CA THR A 38 9.58 0.91 33.41
C THR A 38 11.02 0.45 33.55
N LYS A 39 11.40 0.07 34.77
CA LYS A 39 12.67 -0.60 35.08
C LYS A 39 12.36 -1.79 35.99
N SER A 40 12.29 -2.98 35.41
CA SER A 40 11.95 -4.20 36.17
C SER A 40 13.13 -4.72 36.99
N ASP A 41 14.36 -4.49 36.51
CA ASP A 41 15.60 -4.77 37.24
C ASP A 41 16.71 -3.80 36.82
N ALA A 42 17.92 -4.00 37.33
CA ALA A 42 19.08 -3.14 37.04
C ALA A 42 19.51 -3.14 35.56
N HIS A 43 19.11 -4.14 34.77
CA HIS A 43 19.54 -4.34 33.38
C HIS A 43 18.37 -4.48 32.40
N THR A 44 17.16 -4.07 32.78
CA THR A 44 15.96 -4.16 31.95
C THR A 44 15.19 -2.85 32.03
N ILE A 45 14.85 -2.31 30.86
CA ILE A 45 14.11 -1.06 30.72
C ILE A 45 12.97 -1.26 29.72
N GLY A 46 11.83 -0.60 29.92
CA GLY A 46 10.67 -0.79 29.06
C GLY A 46 9.82 0.45 28.90
N LEU A 47 8.86 0.33 27.99
CA LEU A 47 7.78 1.28 27.74
C LEU A 47 6.45 0.57 28.00
N GLN A 48 5.52 1.25 28.64
CA GLN A 48 4.19 0.70 28.88
C GLN A 48 3.09 1.76 28.90
N ASN A 49 1.87 1.27 28.76
CA ASN A 49 0.65 1.94 29.20
C ASN A 49 -0.38 0.86 29.61
N SER A 50 -1.67 1.20 29.67
CA SER A 50 -2.69 0.25 30.14
C SER A 50 -2.92 -0.96 29.20
N VAL A 51 -2.66 -0.82 27.90
CA VAL A 51 -3.00 -1.83 26.88
C VAL A 51 -1.79 -2.57 26.31
N LEU A 52 -0.58 -2.05 26.49
CA LEU A 52 0.63 -2.57 25.87
C LEU A 52 1.86 -2.31 26.75
N SER A 53 2.76 -3.29 26.81
CA SER A 53 4.10 -3.09 27.38
C SER A 53 5.15 -3.86 26.57
N ALA A 54 6.32 -3.24 26.39
CA ALA A 54 7.50 -3.84 25.79
C ALA A 54 8.74 -3.51 26.63
N SER A 55 9.67 -4.45 26.77
CA SER A 55 10.91 -4.26 27.52
C SER A 55 12.12 -4.82 26.78
N TRP A 56 13.30 -4.28 27.12
CA TRP A 56 14.59 -4.64 26.55
C TRP A 56 15.62 -4.83 27.65
N SER A 57 16.38 -5.92 27.55
CA SER A 57 17.55 -6.22 28.38
C SER A 57 18.78 -5.56 27.78
N PHE A 58 19.67 -5.05 28.63
CA PHE A 58 20.96 -4.48 28.24
C PHE A 58 22.16 -5.13 28.96
N ARG A 59 22.02 -6.40 29.37
CA ARG A 59 23.08 -7.20 30.01
C ARG A 59 24.27 -7.39 29.08
N ASP A 60 25.47 -7.48 29.67
CA ASP A 60 26.73 -7.70 28.94
C ASP A 60 26.99 -6.68 27.82
N ARG A 61 26.47 -5.45 27.99
CA ARG A 61 26.50 -4.39 26.98
C ARG A 61 25.85 -4.79 25.64
N GLN A 62 24.93 -5.74 25.64
CA GLN A 62 24.14 -6.13 24.47
C GLN A 62 22.70 -5.70 24.66
N LEU A 63 22.08 -5.12 23.63
CA LEU A 63 20.66 -4.79 23.65
C LEU A 63 19.84 -5.96 23.07
N ARG A 64 18.90 -6.50 23.84
CA ARG A 64 18.00 -7.58 23.41
C ARG A 64 16.55 -7.27 23.78
N PRO A 65 15.55 -7.63 22.95
CA PRO A 65 14.17 -7.67 23.39
C PRO A 65 14.03 -8.62 24.60
N ALA A 66 13.20 -8.26 25.57
CA ALA A 66 12.97 -9.08 26.77
C ALA A 66 11.52 -9.58 26.83
N THR A 67 10.54 -8.70 26.93
CA THR A 67 9.12 -9.10 27.00
C THR A 67 8.23 -8.23 26.15
N LEU A 68 7.14 -8.80 25.66
CA LEU A 68 6.03 -8.09 25.04
C LEU A 68 4.73 -8.53 25.72
N ARG A 69 3.90 -7.59 26.16
CA ARG A 69 2.65 -7.87 26.88
C ARG A 69 1.46 -7.19 26.22
N ASN A 70 0.41 -7.97 26.00
CA ASN A 70 -0.91 -7.46 25.66
C ASN A 70 -1.65 -7.14 26.97
N GLY A 71 -1.76 -5.86 27.31
CA GLY A 71 -2.41 -5.42 28.54
C GLY A 71 -3.91 -5.71 28.57
N ILE A 72 -4.55 -5.87 27.40
CA ILE A 72 -5.99 -6.15 27.27
C ILE A 72 -6.28 -7.61 27.65
N THR A 73 -5.47 -8.55 27.15
CA THR A 73 -5.65 -9.99 27.44
C THR A 73 -4.87 -10.44 28.67
N GLY A 74 -3.95 -9.61 29.17
CA GLY A 74 -3.01 -9.94 30.24
C GLY A 74 -1.85 -10.86 29.82
N GLN A 75 -1.82 -11.33 28.57
CA GLN A 75 -0.81 -12.27 28.07
C GLN A 75 0.55 -11.59 27.90
N THR A 76 1.59 -12.25 28.39
CA THR A 76 2.99 -11.83 28.25
C THR A 76 3.77 -12.88 27.45
N PHE A 77 4.58 -12.41 26.51
CA PHE A 77 5.37 -13.22 25.61
C PHE A 77 6.85 -12.94 25.80
N ASP A 78 7.64 -14.00 26.01
CA ASP A 78 9.10 -13.94 26.10
C ASP A 78 9.71 -13.63 24.73
N GLN A 79 10.50 -12.55 24.67
CA GLN A 79 11.22 -12.10 23.48
C GLN A 79 12.74 -12.30 23.60
N SER A 80 13.24 -12.94 24.66
CA SER A 80 14.68 -13.08 24.96
C SER A 80 15.50 -13.75 23.84
N LYS A 81 14.85 -14.56 23.01
CA LYS A 81 15.46 -15.23 21.83
C LYS A 81 15.35 -14.41 20.54
N ALA A 82 14.86 -13.18 20.59
CA ALA A 82 14.78 -12.28 19.45
C ALA A 82 16.00 -11.35 19.37
N GLU A 83 16.14 -10.69 18.23
CA GLU A 83 17.09 -9.58 18.05
C GLU A 83 16.31 -8.28 17.83
N VAL A 84 16.89 -7.16 18.27
CA VAL A 84 16.32 -5.83 17.98
C VAL A 84 16.39 -5.54 16.48
N PHE A 85 17.50 -5.93 15.83
CA PHE A 85 17.68 -5.85 14.39
C PHE A 85 18.74 -6.86 13.93
N ARG A 86 18.78 -7.15 12.63
CA ARG A 86 19.92 -7.79 11.97
C ARG A 86 20.24 -7.05 10.68
N LEU A 87 21.51 -6.83 10.42
CA LEU A 87 21.99 -6.28 9.15
C LEU A 87 22.51 -7.41 8.27
N THR A 88 22.33 -7.28 6.97
CA THR A 88 22.91 -8.18 5.98
C THR A 88 24.05 -7.47 5.27
N THR A 89 25.25 -8.07 5.30
CA THR A 89 26.47 -7.43 4.78
C THR A 89 26.86 -7.92 3.39
N LYS A 90 26.31 -9.06 2.97
CA LYS A 90 26.58 -9.68 1.67
C LYS A 90 25.31 -9.74 0.83
N PRO A 91 25.40 -9.56 -0.50
CA PRO A 91 24.24 -9.70 -1.37
C PRO A 91 23.54 -11.02 -1.11
N THR A 92 22.21 -10.99 -1.05
CA THR A 92 21.46 -12.24 -0.93
C THR A 92 21.70 -13.06 -2.20
N ALA A 93 22.02 -14.35 -2.06
CA ALA A 93 22.32 -15.20 -3.20
C ALA A 93 21.19 -15.10 -4.25
N GLN A 94 21.55 -14.89 -5.52
CA GLN A 94 20.58 -15.06 -6.61
C GLN A 94 20.05 -16.50 -6.54
N GLY A 95 18.74 -16.67 -6.74
CA GLY A 95 18.14 -18.01 -6.73
C GLY A 95 18.87 -18.88 -7.75
N ASP A 96 19.21 -20.10 -7.39
CA ASP A 96 19.93 -21.06 -8.24
C ASP A 96 19.03 -21.67 -9.36
N GLY A 97 17.87 -21.07 -9.59
CA GLY A 97 16.81 -21.61 -10.45
C GLY A 97 15.90 -22.62 -9.76
N SER A 98 16.12 -22.89 -8.46
CA SER A 98 15.20 -23.65 -7.62
C SER A 98 14.23 -22.75 -6.86
N PHE A 99 12.99 -23.22 -6.68
CA PHE A 99 11.94 -22.49 -5.99
C PHE A 99 11.33 -23.37 -4.89
N PRO A 100 11.47 -22.99 -3.62
CA PRO A 100 10.67 -23.55 -2.54
C PRO A 100 9.20 -23.21 -2.70
N ILE A 101 8.36 -24.19 -2.41
CA ILE A 101 6.91 -24.18 -2.50
C ILE A 101 6.35 -24.74 -1.20
N GLU A 102 5.33 -24.09 -0.65
CA GLU A 102 4.60 -24.53 0.54
C GLU A 102 3.10 -24.58 0.22
N VAL A 103 2.44 -25.64 0.65
CA VAL A 103 0.98 -25.77 0.66
C VAL A 103 0.53 -25.98 2.10
N GLU A 104 -0.18 -25.00 2.65
CA GLU A 104 -0.71 -25.00 4.02
C GLU A 104 -2.22 -25.21 4.00
N LEU A 105 -2.70 -26.14 4.84
CA LEU A 105 -4.10 -26.39 5.12
C LEU A 105 -4.46 -25.70 6.44
N THR A 106 -5.28 -24.65 6.35
CA THR A 106 -5.90 -24.02 7.52
C THR A 106 -7.32 -24.56 7.70
N SER A 107 -8.01 -24.11 8.75
CA SER A 107 -9.40 -24.49 9.00
C SER A 107 -10.37 -24.03 7.90
N ASN A 108 -10.05 -22.93 7.20
CA ASN A 108 -10.93 -22.30 6.22
C ASN A 108 -10.33 -22.16 4.82
N LYS A 109 -9.02 -22.36 4.65
CA LYS A 109 -8.32 -22.18 3.38
C LYS A 109 -7.27 -23.26 3.11
N VAL A 110 -6.95 -23.44 1.83
CA VAL A 110 -5.70 -24.01 1.37
C VAL A 110 -4.86 -22.90 0.76
N ILE A 111 -3.65 -22.69 1.27
CA ILE A 111 -2.77 -21.57 0.89
C ILE A 111 -1.52 -22.13 0.23
N VAL A 112 -1.29 -21.72 -1.02
CA VAL A 112 -0.09 -22.06 -1.77
C VAL A 112 0.86 -20.87 -1.75
N ARG A 113 2.11 -21.09 -1.33
CA ARG A 113 3.17 -20.08 -1.29
C ARG A 113 4.39 -20.57 -2.06
N VAL A 114 5.12 -19.62 -2.62
CA VAL A 114 6.39 -19.85 -3.30
C VAL A 114 7.43 -18.85 -2.81
N GLY A 115 8.70 -19.22 -2.84
CA GLY A 115 9.80 -18.37 -2.40
C GLY A 115 10.99 -18.47 -3.34
N GLN A 116 11.96 -17.57 -3.17
CA GLN A 116 13.25 -17.64 -3.87
C GLN A 116 14.27 -18.49 -3.08
N ASP A 117 14.18 -18.48 -1.75
CA ASP A 117 15.17 -19.08 -0.84
C ASP A 117 14.53 -19.84 0.33
N GLY A 118 13.19 -19.93 0.34
CA GLY A 118 12.39 -20.62 1.35
C GLY A 118 12.28 -19.83 2.66
N LYS A 119 12.78 -18.59 2.65
CA LYS A 119 12.76 -17.68 3.78
C LYS A 119 11.80 -16.52 3.51
N GLY A 120 11.70 -16.04 2.27
CA GLY A 120 10.68 -15.10 1.81
C GLY A 120 9.59 -15.80 1.02
N TRP A 121 8.33 -15.61 1.40
CA TRP A 121 7.18 -16.27 0.77
C TRP A 121 6.26 -15.27 0.10
N ALA A 122 5.89 -15.54 -1.15
CA ALA A 122 4.78 -14.91 -1.85
C ALA A 122 3.62 -15.91 -1.95
N THR A 123 2.41 -15.48 -1.62
CA THR A 123 1.21 -16.30 -1.81
C THR A 123 0.91 -16.41 -3.30
N LEU A 124 0.99 -17.64 -3.82
CA LEU A 124 0.65 -17.97 -5.21
C LEU A 124 -0.87 -18.16 -5.38
N GLY A 125 -1.58 -18.65 -4.36
CA GLY A 125 -3.03 -18.75 -4.40
C GLY A 125 -3.64 -19.21 -3.07
N GLU A 126 -4.88 -18.81 -2.84
CA GLU A 126 -5.68 -19.24 -1.70
C GLU A 126 -7.00 -19.79 -2.19
N PHE A 127 -7.42 -20.89 -1.61
CA PHE A 127 -8.66 -21.58 -1.98
C PHE A 127 -9.48 -21.90 -0.74
N PRO A 128 -10.82 -21.84 -0.79
CA PRO A 128 -11.65 -22.27 0.33
C PRO A 128 -11.38 -23.74 0.70
N ARG A 129 -11.28 -24.05 2.00
CA ARG A 129 -11.12 -25.44 2.47
C ARG A 129 -12.28 -26.34 2.04
N ALA A 130 -13.47 -25.75 1.85
CA ALA A 130 -14.67 -26.42 1.37
C ALA A 130 -14.57 -26.96 -0.07
N ASP A 131 -13.68 -26.39 -0.90
CA ASP A 131 -13.42 -26.90 -2.26
C ASP A 131 -12.64 -28.23 -2.24
N PHE A 132 -12.08 -28.62 -1.10
CA PHE A 132 -11.23 -29.81 -0.93
C PHE A 132 -11.64 -30.64 0.30
N PRO A 133 -12.84 -31.23 0.35
CA PRO A 133 -13.35 -31.89 1.57
C PRO A 133 -12.46 -33.04 2.05
N GLY A 134 -12.24 -33.13 3.37
CA GLY A 134 -11.38 -34.15 3.98
C GLY A 134 -9.89 -33.84 3.89
N GLU A 135 -9.03 -34.81 4.20
CA GLU A 135 -7.56 -34.70 4.11
C GLU A 135 -7.04 -35.18 2.75
N PRO A 136 -5.91 -34.63 2.24
CA PRO A 136 -5.23 -35.22 1.09
C PRO A 136 -4.92 -36.69 1.33
N LYS A 137 -4.99 -37.51 0.28
CA LYS A 137 -4.59 -38.92 0.33
C LYS A 137 -3.10 -39.09 0.06
N LEU A 138 -2.56 -38.32 -0.88
CA LEU A 138 -1.17 -38.42 -1.29
C LEU A 138 -0.60 -37.09 -1.79
N VAL A 139 0.72 -37.05 -1.78
CA VAL A 139 1.55 -36.05 -2.46
C VAL A 139 2.22 -36.72 -3.65
N ARG A 140 2.08 -36.12 -4.84
CA ARG A 140 2.78 -36.53 -6.06
C ARG A 140 3.78 -35.46 -6.45
N VAL A 141 5.01 -35.84 -6.77
CA VAL A 141 6.05 -34.90 -7.23
C VAL A 141 6.64 -35.36 -8.56
N GLY A 142 7.13 -34.42 -9.37
CA GLY A 142 7.72 -34.68 -10.68
C GLY A 142 6.84 -34.15 -11.83
N LYS A 143 6.85 -34.83 -12.98
CA LYS A 143 6.08 -34.45 -14.17
C LYS A 143 4.78 -35.24 -14.22
N MET A 144 3.66 -34.53 -14.29
CA MET A 144 2.32 -35.11 -14.36
C MET A 144 1.43 -34.24 -15.22
N ASN A 145 0.26 -34.76 -15.59
CA ASN A 145 -0.65 -34.01 -16.43
C ASN A 145 -1.38 -32.90 -15.69
N LEU A 146 -2.11 -32.05 -16.42
CA LEU A 146 -2.90 -30.96 -15.84
C LEU A 146 -4.07 -31.41 -14.95
N LYS A 147 -4.39 -32.71 -14.94
CA LYS A 147 -5.32 -33.33 -13.99
C LYS A 147 -4.57 -33.96 -12.80
N ALA A 148 -3.31 -33.57 -12.60
CA ALA A 148 -2.37 -34.15 -11.64
C ALA A 148 -2.12 -35.66 -11.78
N LEU A 149 -2.53 -36.33 -12.86
CA LEU A 149 -2.36 -37.78 -13.03
C LEU A 149 -0.94 -38.12 -13.51
N ALA A 150 -0.39 -39.21 -12.98
CA ALA A 150 0.83 -39.86 -13.48
C ALA A 150 0.56 -40.62 -14.80
N LYS A 151 0.04 -39.92 -15.80
CA LYS A 151 -0.28 -40.45 -17.13
C LYS A 151 0.28 -39.55 -18.20
N ASP A 152 0.80 -40.17 -19.24
CA ASP A 152 1.31 -39.50 -20.43
C ASP A 152 0.22 -38.73 -21.19
N SER A 153 0.66 -37.70 -21.90
CA SER A 153 -0.21 -37.03 -22.86
C SER A 153 -0.35 -37.88 -24.12
N GLY A 154 -1.50 -37.81 -24.79
CA GLY A 154 -1.70 -38.47 -26.09
C GLY A 154 -0.95 -37.81 -27.25
N GLY A 155 -0.28 -36.66 -27.02
CA GLY A 155 0.49 -35.93 -28.03
C GLY A 155 1.95 -36.39 -28.15
N GLU A 156 2.71 -35.71 -29.00
CA GLU A 156 4.14 -35.98 -29.21
C GLU A 156 4.99 -35.66 -27.97
N ALA A 157 6.01 -36.48 -27.74
CA ALA A 157 7.01 -36.22 -26.71
C ALA A 157 7.92 -35.09 -27.17
N GLY A 158 8.19 -34.11 -26.29
CA GLY A 158 9.21 -33.10 -26.57
C GLY A 158 10.59 -33.51 -26.06
N ASP A 159 11.53 -32.57 -26.03
CA ASP A 159 12.93 -32.82 -25.67
C ASP A 159 13.10 -33.45 -24.28
N VAL A 160 14.12 -34.31 -24.15
CA VAL A 160 14.50 -34.92 -22.87
C VAL A 160 15.25 -33.90 -22.03
N GLY A 161 14.75 -33.67 -20.81
CA GLY A 161 15.38 -32.80 -19.81
C GLY A 161 15.53 -33.47 -18.45
N GLU A 162 16.34 -32.85 -17.60
CA GLU A 162 16.62 -33.27 -16.23
C GLU A 162 16.05 -32.25 -15.23
N SER A 163 15.50 -32.74 -14.13
CA SER A 163 14.96 -31.91 -13.05
C SER A 163 14.89 -32.69 -11.73
N ARG A 164 14.67 -31.96 -10.63
CA ARG A 164 14.49 -32.54 -9.30
C ARG A 164 13.49 -31.77 -8.44
N VAL A 165 12.81 -32.50 -7.57
CA VAL A 165 12.05 -31.99 -6.43
C VAL A 165 12.75 -32.48 -5.16
N PHE A 166 13.04 -31.62 -4.19
CA PHE A 166 13.87 -31.93 -3.03
C PHE A 166 13.43 -31.15 -1.79
N ASN A 167 14.04 -31.41 -0.62
CA ASN A 167 13.65 -30.81 0.66
C ASN A 167 12.17 -31.03 1.02
N LEU A 168 11.62 -32.21 0.75
CA LEU A 168 10.23 -32.52 1.08
C LEU A 168 10.01 -32.51 2.60
N GLN A 169 9.01 -31.76 3.07
CA GLN A 169 8.60 -31.69 4.47
C GLN A 169 7.07 -31.77 4.61
N PRO A 170 6.52 -32.58 5.53
CA PRO A 170 7.23 -33.60 6.31
C PRO A 170 7.85 -34.65 5.39
N ALA A 171 9.09 -35.06 5.67
CA ALA A 171 9.78 -36.04 4.84
C ALA A 171 9.09 -37.42 4.95
N GLY A 172 9.03 -38.13 3.82
CA GLY A 172 8.71 -39.56 3.74
C GLY A 172 9.96 -40.40 3.99
N GLU A 173 10.07 -41.54 3.29
CA GLU A 173 11.31 -42.36 3.28
C GLU A 173 12.46 -41.71 2.50
N ARG A 174 12.12 -40.86 1.52
CA ARG A 174 13.04 -40.03 0.74
C ARG A 174 12.56 -38.60 0.78
N ASP A 175 13.49 -37.66 0.84
CA ASP A 175 13.24 -36.22 0.88
C ASP A 175 13.50 -35.54 -0.49
N ALA A 176 13.81 -36.32 -1.53
CA ALA A 176 14.02 -35.85 -2.89
C ALA A 176 13.65 -36.89 -3.96
N TYR A 177 13.33 -36.40 -5.16
CA TYR A 177 13.10 -37.14 -6.40
C TYR A 177 13.73 -36.39 -7.57
N ALA A 178 14.70 -37.01 -8.24
CA ALA A 178 15.31 -36.50 -9.47
C ALA A 178 14.93 -37.40 -10.66
N PHE A 179 14.72 -36.83 -11.84
CA PHE A 179 14.32 -37.55 -13.03
C PHE A 179 14.94 -36.97 -14.30
N LYS A 180 15.00 -37.82 -15.34
CA LYS A 180 15.38 -37.48 -16.71
C LYS A 180 14.32 -38.02 -17.65
N ALA A 181 13.52 -37.15 -18.27
CA ALA A 181 12.36 -37.56 -19.04
C ALA A 181 12.02 -36.58 -20.19
N PRO A 182 11.40 -37.05 -21.28
CA PRO A 182 10.87 -36.18 -22.34
C PRO A 182 9.86 -35.16 -21.82
N ALA A 183 9.77 -33.98 -22.44
CA ALA A 183 8.65 -33.07 -22.23
C ALA A 183 7.30 -33.75 -22.56
N ASN A 184 6.27 -33.42 -21.77
CA ASN A 184 4.90 -33.96 -21.91
C ASN A 184 4.74 -35.47 -21.64
N ARG A 185 5.74 -36.10 -21.00
CA ARG A 185 5.68 -37.47 -20.45
C ARG A 185 5.71 -37.45 -18.93
N ALA A 186 5.00 -38.37 -18.31
CA ALA A 186 4.92 -38.48 -16.85
C ALA A 186 6.21 -39.08 -16.29
N ALA A 187 6.69 -38.51 -15.19
CA ALA A 187 7.82 -38.99 -14.41
C ALA A 187 7.57 -38.56 -12.97
N THR A 188 6.99 -39.44 -12.16
CA THR A 188 6.47 -39.08 -10.83
C THR A 188 6.97 -39.98 -9.72
N GLN A 189 7.06 -39.43 -8.52
CA GLN A 189 7.14 -40.16 -7.27
C GLN A 189 5.97 -39.78 -6.36
N GLU A 190 5.40 -40.76 -5.69
CA GLU A 190 4.27 -40.56 -4.77
C GLU A 190 4.69 -40.79 -3.32
N TYR A 191 4.05 -40.05 -2.43
CA TYR A 191 4.22 -40.11 -0.98
C TYR A 191 2.85 -40.09 -0.31
N VAL A 192 2.67 -40.87 0.74
CA VAL A 192 1.43 -40.90 1.52
C VAL A 192 1.31 -39.61 2.34
N TRP A 193 0.13 -38.99 2.35
CA TRP A 193 -0.15 -37.88 3.26
C TRP A 193 -0.26 -38.40 4.69
N LYS A 194 0.55 -37.85 5.61
CA LYS A 194 0.50 -38.23 7.02
C LYS A 194 -0.64 -37.50 7.72
N ALA A 195 -1.54 -38.25 8.37
CA ALA A 195 -2.63 -37.66 9.15
C ALA A 195 -2.12 -36.63 10.18
N GLY A 196 -2.84 -35.52 10.35
CA GLY A 196 -2.45 -34.43 11.23
C GLY A 196 -1.42 -33.45 10.65
N THR A 197 -0.94 -33.69 9.43
CA THR A 197 -0.13 -32.72 8.69
C THR A 197 -1.02 -31.55 8.28
N SER A 198 -0.65 -30.33 8.66
CA SER A 198 -1.32 -29.10 8.19
C SER A 198 -0.54 -28.39 7.10
N ARG A 199 0.64 -28.89 6.72
CA ARG A 199 1.56 -28.21 5.81
C ARG A 199 2.47 -29.18 5.10
N PHE A 200 2.60 -29.01 3.80
CA PHE A 200 3.63 -29.68 3.00
C PHE A 200 4.48 -28.65 2.27
N SER A 201 5.79 -28.87 2.19
CA SER A 201 6.70 -28.03 1.43
C SER A 201 7.75 -28.84 0.69
N ALA A 202 8.22 -28.34 -0.44
CA ALA A 202 9.34 -28.88 -1.20
C ALA A 202 10.02 -27.77 -2.02
N SER A 203 11.21 -28.02 -2.53
CA SER A 203 11.90 -27.20 -3.52
C SER A 203 11.84 -27.86 -4.88
N ILE A 204 11.55 -27.10 -5.93
CA ILE A 204 11.55 -27.57 -7.31
C ILE A 204 12.69 -26.88 -8.06
N ASP A 205 13.58 -27.65 -8.66
CA ASP A 205 14.61 -27.19 -9.59
C ASP A 205 14.25 -27.69 -10.99
N LYS A 206 13.94 -26.74 -11.88
CA LYS A 206 13.52 -27.05 -13.25
C LYS A 206 14.63 -27.71 -14.08
N GLY A 207 15.91 -27.49 -13.74
CA GLY A 207 17.04 -28.05 -14.47
C GLY A 207 17.03 -27.70 -15.97
N SER A 208 17.06 -28.71 -16.85
CA SER A 208 16.97 -28.56 -18.31
C SER A 208 15.60 -28.94 -18.88
N ASP A 209 14.62 -29.24 -18.02
CA ASP A 209 13.27 -29.62 -18.45
C ASP A 209 12.58 -28.48 -19.22
N SER A 210 12.18 -28.74 -20.47
CA SER A 210 11.56 -27.76 -21.36
C SER A 210 10.03 -27.72 -21.28
N ALA A 211 9.40 -28.59 -20.49
CA ALA A 211 7.94 -28.64 -20.40
C ALA A 211 7.40 -27.40 -19.68
N MET A 212 6.29 -26.86 -20.18
CA MET A 212 5.68 -25.66 -19.64
C MET A 212 4.53 -26.00 -18.67
N SER A 213 3.36 -26.38 -19.19
CA SER A 213 2.20 -26.75 -18.35
C SER A 213 2.38 -28.11 -17.64
N TRP A 214 3.27 -28.97 -18.14
CA TRP A 214 3.69 -30.25 -17.52
C TRP A 214 5.08 -30.13 -16.91
N SER A 215 5.40 -28.94 -16.41
CA SER A 215 6.66 -28.68 -15.75
C SER A 215 6.83 -29.53 -14.48
N PRO A 216 8.07 -29.65 -13.97
CA PRO A 216 8.32 -30.26 -12.67
C PRO A 216 7.43 -29.61 -11.59
N ALA A 217 6.68 -30.43 -10.86
CA ALA A 217 5.61 -29.98 -9.99
C ALA A 217 5.53 -30.77 -8.68
N ILE A 218 4.80 -30.18 -7.72
CA ILE A 218 4.20 -30.89 -6.59
C ILE A 218 2.67 -30.87 -6.75
N ALA A 219 2.00 -31.94 -6.34
CA ALA A 219 0.55 -32.00 -6.27
C ALA A 219 0.08 -32.64 -4.97
N LEU A 220 -0.84 -31.98 -4.26
CA LEU A 220 -1.62 -32.57 -3.17
C LEU A 220 -2.93 -33.08 -3.75
N ILE A 221 -3.25 -34.34 -3.51
CA ILE A 221 -4.36 -35.05 -4.18
C ILE A 221 -5.30 -35.65 -3.14
N TRP A 222 -6.57 -35.26 -3.22
CA TRP A 222 -7.69 -35.85 -2.47
C TRP A 222 -8.37 -36.95 -3.30
N GLU A 223 -8.51 -36.69 -4.60
CA GLU A 223 -9.06 -37.61 -5.58
C GLU A 223 -8.41 -37.39 -6.94
N ASP A 224 -7.85 -38.45 -7.51
CA ASP A 224 -7.08 -38.39 -8.76
C ASP A 224 -7.89 -37.78 -9.90
N GLY A 225 -7.39 -36.69 -10.49
CA GLY A 225 -8.04 -36.00 -11.60
C GLY A 225 -9.32 -35.24 -11.28
N VAL A 226 -9.81 -35.30 -10.04
CA VAL A 226 -11.07 -34.69 -9.59
C VAL A 226 -10.84 -33.60 -8.55
N SER A 227 -10.00 -33.86 -7.55
CA SER A 227 -9.73 -32.91 -6.46
C SER A 227 -8.25 -32.91 -6.10
N PHE A 228 -7.57 -31.84 -6.51
CA PHE A 228 -6.14 -31.67 -6.34
C PHE A 228 -5.73 -30.20 -6.40
N ILE A 229 -4.54 -29.93 -5.86
CA ILE A 229 -3.79 -28.68 -6.08
C ILE A 229 -2.44 -29.07 -6.62
N LEU A 230 -2.08 -28.57 -7.80
CA LEU A 230 -0.80 -28.78 -8.46
C LEU A 230 -0.06 -27.45 -8.61
N VAL A 231 1.22 -27.44 -8.27
CA VAL A 231 2.11 -26.28 -8.40
C VAL A 231 3.38 -26.70 -9.14
N GLY A 232 3.58 -26.17 -10.35
CA GLY A 232 4.77 -26.45 -11.17
C GLY A 232 5.63 -25.22 -11.42
N VAL A 233 6.92 -25.44 -11.67
CA VAL A 233 7.89 -24.40 -12.06
C VAL A 233 8.01 -24.36 -13.58
N ARG A 234 7.28 -23.43 -14.19
CA ARG A 234 7.17 -23.29 -15.64
C ARG A 234 8.45 -22.74 -16.26
N ASP A 235 9.15 -21.81 -15.61
CA ASP A 235 10.46 -21.33 -16.06
C ASP A 235 11.38 -20.93 -14.90
N LYS A 236 12.69 -20.78 -15.19
CA LYS A 236 13.71 -20.38 -14.22
C LYS A 236 13.59 -18.93 -13.76
N ARG A 237 12.66 -18.14 -14.31
CA ARG A 237 12.41 -16.75 -13.92
C ARG A 237 11.38 -16.64 -12.78
N GLY A 238 10.88 -17.78 -12.27
CA GLY A 238 9.87 -17.80 -11.22
C GLY A 238 8.45 -17.67 -11.79
N THR A 239 8.20 -18.20 -12.98
CA THR A 239 6.85 -18.42 -13.48
C THR A 239 6.36 -19.79 -13.02
N PHE A 240 5.17 -19.85 -12.43
CA PHE A 240 4.56 -21.05 -11.91
C PHE A 240 3.22 -21.33 -12.60
N ASN A 241 2.86 -22.60 -12.69
CA ASN A 241 1.48 -23.00 -12.97
C ASN A 241 0.83 -23.52 -11.69
N LEU A 242 -0.26 -22.87 -11.29
CA LEU A 242 -1.12 -23.29 -10.20
C LEU A 242 -2.40 -23.88 -10.80
N THR A 243 -2.57 -25.19 -10.67
CA THR A 243 -3.66 -25.93 -11.33
C THR A 243 -4.55 -26.60 -10.29
N THR A 244 -5.85 -26.48 -10.51
CA THR A 244 -6.90 -27.21 -9.76
C THR A 244 -7.86 -27.82 -10.77
N ALA A 245 -8.91 -28.51 -10.30
CA ALA A 245 -10.00 -28.99 -11.16
C ALA A 245 -10.69 -27.88 -11.99
N LYS A 246 -10.60 -26.62 -11.54
CA LYS A 246 -11.16 -25.44 -12.24
C LYS A 246 -10.28 -24.95 -13.41
N GLY A 247 -9.06 -25.46 -13.56
CA GLY A 247 -8.13 -25.12 -14.63
C GLY A 247 -6.75 -24.63 -14.15
N GLU A 248 -5.87 -24.39 -15.12
CA GLU A 248 -4.50 -23.88 -14.93
C GLU A 248 -4.49 -22.35 -14.82
N GLN A 249 -3.74 -21.82 -13.85
CA GLN A 249 -3.42 -20.40 -13.72
C GLN A 249 -1.91 -20.21 -13.83
N ILE A 250 -1.46 -19.34 -14.74
CA ILE A 250 -0.05 -18.94 -14.86
C ILE A 250 0.20 -17.74 -13.96
N LYS A 251 1.20 -17.84 -13.08
CA LYS A 251 1.50 -16.81 -12.08
C LYS A 251 3.01 -16.57 -11.98
N SER A 252 3.39 -15.30 -11.95
CA SER A 252 4.79 -14.87 -11.79
C SER A 252 4.84 -13.88 -10.61
N PRO A 253 4.77 -14.36 -9.35
CA PRO A 253 4.82 -13.48 -8.21
C PRO A 253 6.16 -12.79 -8.10
N GLN A 254 6.19 -11.58 -7.55
CA GLN A 254 7.44 -10.93 -7.19
C GLN A 254 8.04 -11.65 -5.99
N LEU A 255 9.17 -12.30 -6.19
CA LEU A 255 9.91 -12.96 -5.13
C LEU A 255 10.98 -12.00 -4.61
N SER A 256 10.84 -11.57 -3.37
CA SER A 256 11.86 -10.79 -2.68
C SER A 256 12.65 -11.70 -1.75
N PRO A 257 13.97 -11.81 -1.90
CA PRO A 257 14.77 -12.65 -1.04
C PRO A 257 14.68 -12.15 0.41
N PHE A 258 14.68 -13.07 1.38
CA PHE A 258 14.74 -12.67 2.78
C PHE A 258 16.20 -12.48 3.18
N PRO A 259 16.61 -11.28 3.62
CA PRO A 259 18.01 -11.02 3.96
C PRO A 259 18.57 -12.00 5.00
N ALA A 260 19.85 -12.37 4.86
CA ALA A 260 20.47 -13.38 5.72
C ALA A 260 20.53 -12.95 7.19
N GLY A 261 20.74 -11.65 7.44
CA GLY A 261 20.87 -11.07 8.77
C GLY A 261 22.12 -11.55 9.51
N ASP A 262 23.27 -11.59 8.82
CA ASP A 262 24.54 -12.12 9.34
C ASP A 262 25.18 -11.27 10.44
N LEU A 263 24.77 -10.00 10.58
CA LEU A 263 25.24 -9.10 11.63
C LEU A 263 24.08 -8.71 12.56
N ALA A 264 23.84 -9.53 13.58
CA ALA A 264 22.77 -9.33 14.57
C ALA A 264 23.09 -8.25 15.61
N ALA A 265 22.07 -7.58 16.16
CA ALA A 265 22.21 -6.55 17.19
C ALA A 265 23.04 -7.02 18.40
N SER A 266 22.93 -8.29 18.78
CA SER A 266 23.73 -8.86 19.87
C SER A 266 25.24 -8.95 19.62
N SER A 267 25.69 -8.82 18.38
CA SER A 267 27.12 -8.71 18.06
C SER A 267 27.65 -7.28 18.23
N PHE A 268 26.77 -6.31 18.45
CA PHE A 268 27.15 -4.93 18.71
C PHE A 268 27.36 -4.72 20.21
N THR A 269 28.17 -3.71 20.54
CA THR A 269 28.40 -3.28 21.91
C THR A 269 27.70 -1.94 22.17
N LEU A 270 26.91 -1.88 23.24
CA LEU A 270 26.33 -0.64 23.77
C LEU A 270 27.44 0.30 24.24
N THR A 271 27.39 1.56 23.81
CA THR A 271 28.33 2.59 24.30
C THR A 271 28.01 2.99 25.74
N SER A 272 26.73 2.94 26.12
CA SER A 272 26.21 3.20 27.45
C SER A 272 24.85 2.48 27.65
N PRO A 273 24.37 2.30 28.90
CA PRO A 273 23.03 1.77 29.14
C PRO A 273 21.95 2.60 28.44
N PRO A 274 20.86 1.98 27.94
CA PRO A 274 19.75 2.71 27.36
C PRO A 274 19.15 3.70 28.35
N LYS A 275 18.78 4.88 27.87
CA LYS A 275 18.29 5.98 28.70
C LYS A 275 16.99 6.54 28.17
N ALA A 276 16.23 7.19 29.06
CA ALA A 276 15.08 7.99 28.65
C ALA A 276 15.53 9.09 27.69
N ALA A 277 14.73 9.32 26.65
CA ALA A 277 14.93 10.39 25.68
C ALA A 277 13.74 11.33 25.69
N THR A 278 13.99 12.61 25.39
CA THR A 278 12.96 13.64 25.37
C THR A 278 11.91 13.34 24.29
N MET A 279 10.65 13.51 24.65
CA MET A 279 9.51 13.40 23.75
C MET A 279 8.37 14.30 24.27
N THR A 280 7.74 15.07 23.38
CA THR A 280 6.68 16.01 23.75
C THR A 280 5.37 15.31 24.14
N ASP A 281 5.05 14.21 23.46
CA ASP A 281 3.81 13.45 23.66
C ASP A 281 4.08 11.95 23.80
N GLY A 282 4.61 11.53 24.95
CA GLY A 282 4.84 10.13 25.27
C GLY A 282 6.16 9.89 25.99
N GLN A 283 6.69 8.69 25.85
CA GLN A 283 7.96 8.26 26.41
C GLN A 283 8.83 7.62 25.32
N ALA A 284 10.13 7.84 25.41
CA ALA A 284 11.09 7.24 24.51
C ALA A 284 12.34 6.75 25.24
N LEU A 285 12.95 5.71 24.69
CA LEU A 285 14.23 5.14 25.11
C LEU A 285 15.22 5.25 23.96
N GLU A 286 16.48 5.51 24.28
CA GLU A 286 17.55 5.55 23.28
C GLU A 286 18.79 4.80 23.75
N ALA A 287 19.48 4.18 22.80
CA ALA A 287 20.76 3.54 22.99
C ALA A 287 21.63 3.69 21.73
N GLU A 288 22.95 3.72 21.92
CA GLU A 288 23.91 3.68 20.84
C GLU A 288 24.70 2.36 20.88
N LEU A 289 24.78 1.71 19.73
CA LEU A 289 25.48 0.45 19.53
C LEU A 289 26.56 0.61 18.48
N THR A 290 27.69 -0.08 18.64
CA THR A 290 28.76 -0.11 17.64
C THR A 290 29.11 -1.56 17.28
N SER A 291 29.21 -1.85 15.98
CA SER A 291 29.61 -3.17 15.48
C SER A 291 31.12 -3.35 15.54
N PRO A 292 31.62 -4.60 15.51
CA PRO A 292 33.04 -4.88 15.33
C PRO A 292 33.62 -4.26 14.04
N GLN A 293 32.79 -4.07 13.02
CA GLN A 293 33.16 -3.48 11.72
C GLN A 293 33.04 -1.95 11.70
N GLY A 294 32.73 -1.31 12.83
CA GLY A 294 32.68 0.15 12.97
C GLY A 294 31.36 0.81 12.58
N VAL A 295 30.31 0.03 12.30
CA VAL A 295 28.95 0.56 12.06
C VAL A 295 28.36 1.05 13.37
N ARG A 296 27.84 2.27 13.39
CA ARG A 296 27.08 2.83 14.51
C ARG A 296 25.59 2.70 14.26
N VAL A 297 24.87 2.31 15.29
CA VAL A 297 23.41 2.24 15.31
C VAL A 297 22.89 3.04 16.48
N ARG A 298 22.11 4.08 16.21
CA ARG A 298 21.29 4.72 17.23
C ARG A 298 19.93 4.05 17.21
N TRP A 299 19.64 3.26 18.22
CA TRP A 299 18.33 2.65 18.43
C TRP A 299 17.47 3.58 19.30
N ARG A 300 16.20 3.71 18.93
CA ARG A 300 15.17 4.40 19.70
C ARG A 300 13.89 3.56 19.75
N ALA A 301 13.25 3.46 20.90
CA ALA A 301 11.89 2.97 21.04
C ALA A 301 11.01 4.08 21.60
N GLU A 302 9.78 4.20 21.11
CA GLU A 302 8.85 5.23 21.57
C GLU A 302 7.41 4.74 21.68
N LEU A 303 6.71 5.26 22.68
CA LEU A 303 5.29 5.01 22.96
C LEU A 303 4.63 6.36 23.22
N ARG A 304 3.72 6.77 22.33
CA ARG A 304 2.95 8.01 22.46
C ARG A 304 1.85 7.86 23.51
N ASN A 305 1.43 8.96 24.13
CA ASN A 305 0.23 8.91 24.96
C ASN A 305 -0.99 8.52 24.10
N GLY A 306 -1.88 7.71 24.70
CA GLY A 306 -3.09 7.21 24.05
C GLY A 306 -2.84 6.23 22.90
N ALA A 307 -1.60 5.84 22.62
CA ALA A 307 -1.27 4.88 21.55
C ALA A 307 -1.40 3.44 22.02
N HIS A 308 -1.89 2.57 21.14
CA HIS A 308 -1.99 1.12 21.33
C HIS A 308 -0.87 0.37 20.60
N TYR A 309 0.22 1.07 20.29
CA TYR A 309 1.41 0.55 19.61
C TYR A 309 2.65 1.29 20.09
N PHE A 310 3.81 0.64 20.04
CA PHE A 310 5.10 1.32 20.12
C PHE A 310 5.80 1.27 18.76
N ARG A 311 6.64 2.26 18.50
CA ARG A 311 7.53 2.30 17.34
C ARG A 311 8.97 2.09 17.79
N GLN A 312 9.76 1.45 16.94
CA GLN A 312 11.22 1.44 17.06
C GLN A 312 11.82 2.09 15.83
N THR A 313 12.93 2.79 16.00
CA THR A 313 13.75 3.28 14.89
C THR A 313 15.21 2.92 15.09
N ILE A 314 15.90 2.65 13.99
CA ILE A 314 17.36 2.54 13.94
C ILE A 314 17.89 3.57 12.95
N ALA A 315 18.85 4.38 13.37
CA ALA A 315 19.65 5.21 12.48
C ALA A 315 21.03 4.55 12.32
N LEU A 316 21.34 4.15 11.09
CA LEU A 316 22.57 3.46 10.71
C LEU A 316 23.57 4.44 10.11
N ALA A 317 24.81 4.44 10.59
CA ALA A 317 25.90 5.25 10.05
C ALA A 317 27.23 4.47 10.08
N SER A 318 28.10 4.76 9.12
CA SER A 318 29.47 4.24 9.09
C SER A 318 30.46 5.42 9.02
N PRO A 319 30.82 6.02 10.17
CA PRO A 319 31.51 7.32 10.20
C PRO A 319 32.97 7.27 9.78
N LYS A 320 33.57 6.08 9.68
CA LYS A 320 35.00 5.91 9.39
C LYS A 320 35.29 5.37 7.98
N GLN A 321 34.37 4.59 7.41
CA GLN A 321 34.59 3.88 6.15
C GLN A 321 33.27 3.55 5.47
N ALA A 322 33.32 3.24 4.17
CA ALA A 322 32.16 2.71 3.46
C ALA A 322 31.76 1.33 4.03
N PHE A 323 30.46 1.07 4.10
CA PHE A 323 29.90 -0.20 4.53
C PHE A 323 28.71 -0.54 3.63
N ALA A 324 28.84 -1.67 2.91
CA ALA A 324 27.77 -2.18 2.07
C ALA A 324 26.66 -2.79 2.93
N LEU A 325 25.43 -2.29 2.74
CA LEU A 325 24.23 -2.76 3.41
C LEU A 325 23.31 -3.43 2.38
N GLN A 326 23.12 -4.73 2.56
CA GLN A 326 22.43 -5.61 1.61
C GLN A 326 21.03 -6.03 2.09
N GLY A 327 20.69 -5.66 3.32
CA GLY A 327 19.36 -5.83 3.86
C GLY A 327 19.28 -5.52 5.35
N VAL A 328 18.06 -5.29 5.81
CA VAL A 328 17.76 -4.95 7.20
C VAL A 328 16.58 -5.81 7.64
N GLU A 329 16.75 -6.54 8.73
CA GLU A 329 15.68 -7.14 9.50
C GLU A 329 15.44 -6.29 10.73
N PHE A 330 14.22 -5.80 10.91
CA PHE A 330 13.90 -4.88 11.99
C PHE A 330 12.64 -5.22 12.79
N ALA A 331 12.10 -6.42 12.55
CA ALA A 331 11.23 -7.08 13.51
C ALA A 331 11.59 -8.57 13.56
N ASP A 332 11.95 -9.06 14.75
CA ASP A 332 12.03 -10.49 15.08
C ASP A 332 11.13 -10.70 16.31
N LEU A 333 9.96 -11.28 16.09
CA LEU A 333 8.90 -11.33 17.09
C LEU A 333 8.66 -12.79 17.47
N ARG A 334 8.73 -13.08 18.77
CA ARG A 334 8.34 -14.36 19.37
C ARG A 334 6.87 -14.28 19.79
N LEU A 335 6.01 -14.19 18.79
CA LEU A 335 4.56 -14.15 18.96
C LEU A 335 3.95 -15.30 18.14
N PRO A 336 3.29 -16.28 18.77
CA PRO A 336 2.73 -17.41 18.04
C PRO A 336 1.63 -16.95 17.08
N ASN A 337 1.38 -17.76 16.05
CA ASN A 337 0.25 -17.58 15.12
C ASN A 337 0.23 -16.23 14.38
N LEU A 338 1.37 -15.54 14.23
CA LEU A 338 1.46 -14.38 13.34
C LEU A 338 1.36 -14.83 11.88
N THR A 339 0.48 -14.18 11.12
CA THR A 339 0.30 -14.39 9.67
C THR A 339 0.39 -13.07 8.93
N THR A 340 0.93 -13.07 7.71
CA THR A 340 0.85 -11.91 6.81
C THR A 340 -0.60 -11.60 6.46
N ILE A 341 -0.99 -10.33 6.53
CA ILE A 341 -2.33 -9.85 6.19
C ILE A 341 -2.28 -9.19 4.81
N GLY A 342 -2.50 -10.00 3.78
CA GLY A 342 -2.37 -9.60 2.37
C GLY A 342 -1.27 -10.37 1.65
N THR A 343 -0.98 -9.98 0.42
CA THR A 343 -0.06 -10.66 -0.50
C THR A 343 0.98 -9.72 -1.12
N ALA A 344 0.77 -8.41 -1.03
CA ALA A 344 1.73 -7.44 -1.54
C ALA A 344 2.95 -7.26 -0.60
N PRO A 345 4.12 -6.85 -1.13
CA PRO A 345 5.23 -6.42 -0.30
C PRO A 345 4.81 -5.31 0.68
N GLY A 346 5.38 -5.33 1.87
CA GLY A 346 5.08 -4.37 2.94
C GLY A 346 3.71 -4.56 3.58
N CYS A 347 3.01 -5.68 3.36
CA CYS A 347 1.84 -6.03 4.16
C CYS A 347 2.26 -6.31 5.62
N PRO A 348 1.51 -5.86 6.63
CA PRO A 348 1.81 -6.18 8.02
C PRO A 348 1.51 -7.65 8.36
N VAL A 349 1.98 -8.09 9.52
CA VAL A 349 1.58 -9.37 10.13
C VAL A 349 0.61 -9.12 11.29
N ALA A 350 -0.29 -10.05 11.54
CA ALA A 350 -1.17 -10.02 12.72
C ALA A 350 -1.43 -11.43 13.27
N GLY A 351 -1.74 -11.49 14.57
CA GLY A 351 -1.95 -12.74 15.32
C GLY A 351 -1.72 -12.53 16.81
N SER A 352 -2.24 -13.43 17.65
CA SER A 352 -2.14 -13.34 19.12
C SER A 352 -2.62 -12.00 19.71
N GLY A 353 -3.56 -11.33 19.05
CA GLY A 353 -4.07 -10.01 19.45
C GLY A 353 -3.14 -8.84 19.13
N PHE A 354 -2.06 -9.07 18.37
CA PHE A 354 -1.12 -8.05 17.91
C PHE A 354 -1.19 -7.84 16.38
N PHE A 355 -0.68 -6.69 15.96
CA PHE A 355 -0.20 -6.43 14.61
C PHE A 355 1.25 -5.92 14.66
N ALA A 356 2.01 -6.14 13.59
CA ALA A 356 3.37 -5.63 13.47
C ALA A 356 3.79 -5.41 12.02
N GLY A 357 4.80 -4.57 11.82
CA GLY A 357 5.37 -4.28 10.50
C GLY A 357 6.71 -3.57 10.56
N VAL A 358 7.45 -3.61 9.46
CA VAL A 358 8.59 -2.71 9.23
C VAL A 358 8.10 -1.61 8.31
N GLU A 359 8.35 -0.36 8.68
CA GLU A 359 7.88 0.86 8.01
C GLU A 359 8.69 1.12 6.74
N MET A 360 8.62 0.15 5.82
CA MET A 360 9.31 0.13 4.55
C MET A 360 8.39 -0.55 3.54
N PRO A 361 7.98 0.15 2.46
CA PRO A 361 7.06 -0.41 1.48
C PRO A 361 7.51 -1.77 0.91
N GLY A 362 8.82 -1.97 0.75
CA GLY A 362 9.41 -3.18 0.19
C GLY A 362 9.71 -4.30 1.19
N ALA A 363 9.11 -4.27 2.39
CA ALA A 363 9.35 -5.30 3.39
C ALA A 363 8.74 -6.66 3.03
N THR A 364 9.41 -7.72 3.46
CA THR A 364 9.03 -9.12 3.30
C THR A 364 8.87 -9.76 4.68
N ASN A 365 7.80 -10.52 4.84
CA ASN A 365 7.52 -11.25 6.07
C ASN A 365 7.97 -12.71 5.95
N ARG A 366 8.46 -13.24 7.06
CA ARG A 366 8.66 -14.66 7.31
C ARG A 366 7.90 -15.05 8.56
N THR A 367 6.83 -15.82 8.40
CA THR A 367 5.97 -16.27 9.50
C THR A 367 6.22 -17.74 9.81
N GLY A 368 6.07 -18.12 11.08
CA GLY A 368 6.19 -19.50 11.55
C GLY A 368 5.44 -19.71 12.86
N ALA A 369 5.41 -20.94 13.34
CA ALA A 369 4.64 -21.32 14.54
C ALA A 369 5.01 -20.50 15.79
N THR A 370 6.27 -20.08 15.90
CA THR A 370 6.81 -19.38 17.08
C THR A 370 6.86 -17.86 16.93
N GLY A 371 6.55 -17.29 15.76
CA GLY A 371 6.89 -15.91 15.50
C GLY A 371 6.81 -15.44 14.06
N ALA A 372 7.18 -14.18 13.88
CA ALA A 372 7.44 -13.59 12.57
C ALA A 372 8.75 -12.82 12.57
N ARG A 373 9.44 -12.83 11.43
CA ARG A 373 10.57 -11.96 11.12
C ARG A 373 10.21 -11.10 9.92
N ILE A 374 10.55 -9.82 9.96
CA ILE A 374 10.23 -8.86 8.90
C ILE A 374 11.50 -8.12 8.50
N ALA A 375 11.80 -8.16 7.21
CA ALA A 375 13.04 -7.64 6.66
C ALA A 375 12.86 -7.15 5.23
N PHE A 376 13.81 -6.36 4.73
CA PHE A 376 13.87 -5.99 3.32
C PHE A 376 15.31 -6.12 2.81
N ALA A 377 15.45 -6.63 1.58
CA ALA A 377 16.71 -6.60 0.86
C ALA A 377 16.93 -5.20 0.28
N CYS A 378 18.19 -4.78 0.21
CA CYS A 378 18.56 -3.49 -0.37
C CYS A 378 19.96 -3.56 -0.99
N ALA A 379 20.35 -2.50 -1.70
CA ALA A 379 21.72 -2.32 -2.19
C ALA A 379 22.17 -0.89 -1.81
N LEU A 380 22.41 -0.68 -0.53
CA LEU A 380 22.75 0.63 0.04
C LEU A 380 24.21 0.66 0.50
N GLU A 381 24.77 1.85 0.62
CA GLU A 381 26.08 2.07 1.23
C GLU A 381 25.96 3.11 2.35
N LEU A 382 26.47 2.76 3.53
CA LEU A 382 26.71 3.70 4.62
C LEU A 382 28.13 4.24 4.49
N ASN A 383 28.32 5.55 4.66
CA ASN A 383 29.63 6.17 4.65
C ASN A 383 29.60 7.47 5.49
N PRO A 384 30.70 8.24 5.62
CA PRO A 384 30.73 9.43 6.47
C PRO A 384 29.69 10.51 6.11
N THR A 385 29.15 10.51 4.88
CA THR A 385 28.18 11.51 4.41
C THR A 385 26.78 10.92 4.13
N GLN A 386 26.63 9.60 4.14
CA GLN A 386 25.36 8.91 3.88
C GLN A 386 25.00 7.98 5.04
N SER A 387 23.84 8.24 5.63
CA SER A 387 23.21 7.41 6.67
C SER A 387 21.79 7.07 6.26
N TYR A 388 21.20 6.06 6.89
CA TYR A 388 19.79 5.70 6.67
C TYR A 388 19.09 5.45 8.01
N SER A 389 17.80 5.77 8.06
CA SER A 389 16.95 5.47 9.21
C SER A 389 15.77 4.62 8.80
N PHE A 390 15.45 3.62 9.62
CA PHE A 390 14.37 2.67 9.38
C PHE A 390 13.50 2.55 10.63
N GLY A 391 12.20 2.30 10.42
CA GLY A 391 11.20 2.18 11.47
C GLY A 391 10.54 0.79 11.51
N SER A 392 10.05 0.40 12.68
CA SER A 392 9.15 -0.75 12.84
C SER A 392 8.08 -0.46 13.88
N VAL A 393 6.96 -1.16 13.80
CA VAL A 393 5.80 -0.99 14.67
C VAL A 393 5.35 -2.34 15.22
N VAL A 394 4.94 -2.34 16.50
CA VAL A 394 4.19 -3.44 17.11
C VAL A 394 3.06 -2.83 17.94
N GLY A 395 1.83 -3.29 17.71
CA GLY A 395 0.64 -2.81 18.42
C GLY A 395 -0.38 -3.89 18.72
N VAL A 396 -1.33 -3.58 19.58
CA VAL A 396 -2.44 -4.48 19.94
C VAL A 396 -3.68 -4.16 19.11
N ALA A 397 -4.38 -5.19 18.65
CA ALA A 397 -5.54 -5.03 17.77
C ALA A 397 -6.84 -4.67 18.51
N GLY A 398 -6.89 -4.72 19.84
CA GLY A 398 -8.09 -4.31 20.61
C GLY A 398 -9.39 -5.05 20.24
N GLY A 399 -9.31 -6.22 19.61
CA GLY A 399 -10.48 -6.95 19.10
C GLY A 399 -10.99 -6.49 17.73
N GLN A 400 -10.37 -5.49 17.10
CA GLN A 400 -10.69 -4.99 15.75
C GLN A 400 -9.38 -4.60 15.04
N LEU A 401 -8.90 -5.45 14.12
CA LEU A 401 -7.60 -5.29 13.47
C LEU A 401 -7.54 -4.10 12.49
N ARG A 402 -8.53 -3.98 11.59
CA ARG A 402 -8.51 -2.99 10.50
C ARG A 402 -8.41 -1.55 11.00
N ARG A 403 -9.30 -1.15 11.92
CA ARG A 403 -9.32 0.18 12.53
C ARG A 403 -8.15 0.41 13.47
N SER A 404 -7.72 -0.61 14.23
CA SER A 404 -6.51 -0.45 15.06
C SER A 404 -5.27 -0.18 14.21
N PHE A 405 -5.14 -0.84 13.06
CA PHE A 405 -4.05 -0.57 12.13
C PHE A 405 -4.22 0.78 11.42
N LEU A 406 -5.43 1.11 10.96
CA LEU A 406 -5.74 2.42 10.37
C LEU A 406 -5.43 3.56 11.33
N ARG A 407 -5.78 3.43 12.62
CA ARG A 407 -5.46 4.40 13.67
C ARG A 407 -3.95 4.62 13.80
N TYR A 408 -3.16 3.56 13.73
CA TYR A 408 -1.70 3.67 13.68
C TYR A 408 -1.25 4.45 12.43
N ILE A 409 -1.74 4.07 11.24
CA ILE A 409 -1.37 4.74 9.99
C ILE A 409 -1.73 6.23 10.03
N GLU A 410 -2.93 6.59 10.49
CA GLU A 410 -3.38 7.99 10.56
C GLU A 410 -2.56 8.84 11.56
N ARG A 411 -2.00 8.24 12.62
CA ARG A 411 -1.13 8.94 13.57
C ARG A 411 0.32 9.11 13.09
N GLU A 412 0.75 8.30 12.12
CA GLU A 412 2.14 8.22 11.65
C GLU A 412 2.33 8.56 10.17
N ARG A 413 1.25 8.81 9.43
CA ARG A 413 1.29 9.26 8.04
C ARG A 413 1.91 10.65 7.92
N ALA A 414 2.53 10.91 6.78
CA ALA A 414 3.33 12.12 6.55
C ALA A 414 2.50 13.41 6.45
N ARG A 415 1.25 13.30 5.99
CA ARG A 415 0.23 14.35 5.97
C ARG A 415 -1.02 13.82 6.62
N GLN A 416 -1.73 14.65 7.36
CA GLN A 416 -3.08 14.34 7.79
C GLN A 416 -3.96 13.98 6.58
N SER A 417 -4.74 12.89 6.69
CA SER A 417 -5.70 12.54 5.64
C SER A 417 -6.78 13.61 5.53
N GLN A 418 -6.85 14.28 4.38
CA GLN A 418 -7.87 15.26 4.05
C GLN A 418 -8.15 15.21 2.54
N PRO A 419 -9.40 15.43 2.10
CA PRO A 419 -9.73 15.64 0.70
C PRO A 419 -8.84 16.70 0.05
N PHE A 420 -8.32 16.39 -1.13
CA PHE A 420 -7.49 17.23 -1.97
C PHE A 420 -8.12 17.28 -3.36
N LEU A 421 -9.04 18.23 -3.54
CA LEU A 421 -9.76 18.42 -4.80
C LEU A 421 -8.91 19.22 -5.78
N HIS A 422 -8.53 18.61 -6.90
CA HIS A 422 -7.77 19.29 -7.95
C HIS A 422 -8.33 19.04 -9.35
N TYR A 423 -7.97 19.93 -10.27
CA TYR A 423 -8.09 19.68 -11.70
C TYR A 423 -6.81 19.02 -12.22
N ASN A 424 -6.92 18.09 -13.18
CA ASN A 424 -5.77 17.53 -13.88
C ASN A 424 -5.96 17.64 -15.41
N CYS A 425 -4.99 18.23 -16.10
CA CYS A 425 -5.12 18.58 -17.50
C CYS A 425 -4.95 17.42 -18.50
N TRP A 426 -4.53 16.23 -18.07
CA TRP A 426 -4.14 15.15 -18.98
C TRP A 426 -5.21 14.77 -20.00
N TYR A 427 -6.47 14.70 -19.58
CA TYR A 427 -7.60 14.35 -20.46
C TYR A 427 -8.41 15.54 -21.00
N ASP A 428 -8.11 16.78 -20.61
CA ASP A 428 -8.68 17.97 -21.27
C ASP A 428 -7.70 18.55 -22.30
N LEU A 429 -6.52 18.98 -21.84
CA LEU A 429 -5.54 19.70 -22.66
C LEU A 429 -4.45 18.79 -23.23
N GLY A 430 -4.17 17.66 -22.57
CA GLY A 430 -3.09 16.73 -22.94
C GLY A 430 -1.76 17.44 -23.20
N PHE A 431 -1.00 16.97 -24.20
CA PHE A 431 0.28 17.58 -24.58
C PHE A 431 0.17 19.01 -25.15
N ASN A 432 -1.04 19.55 -25.34
CA ASN A 432 -1.26 20.91 -25.85
C ASN A 432 -1.48 21.94 -24.74
N VAL A 433 -1.18 21.58 -23.48
CA VAL A 433 -1.26 22.49 -22.34
C VAL A 433 -0.33 23.69 -22.51
N ASP A 434 -0.85 24.89 -22.23
CA ASP A 434 -0.15 26.16 -22.21
C ASP A 434 -0.80 27.11 -21.19
N GLU A 435 -0.16 28.24 -20.90
CA GLU A 435 -0.63 29.19 -19.90
C GLU A 435 -2.03 29.75 -20.23
N PRO A 436 -2.34 30.23 -21.45
CA PRO A 436 -3.68 30.75 -21.74
C PRO A 436 -4.80 29.74 -21.48
N LYS A 437 -4.64 28.49 -21.94
CA LYS A 437 -5.65 27.43 -21.74
C LYS A 437 -5.79 27.07 -20.27
N MET A 438 -4.68 26.97 -19.52
CA MET A 438 -4.75 26.75 -18.08
C MET A 438 -5.52 27.86 -17.38
N LEU A 439 -5.28 29.12 -17.73
CA LEU A 439 -6.01 30.25 -17.16
C LEU A 439 -7.50 30.25 -17.54
N ASP A 440 -7.87 29.79 -18.74
CA ASP A 440 -9.27 29.59 -19.13
C ASP A 440 -9.95 28.53 -18.25
N VAL A 441 -9.28 27.41 -18.01
CA VAL A 441 -9.76 26.36 -17.10
C VAL A 441 -9.91 26.90 -15.69
N VAL A 442 -8.90 27.60 -15.16
CA VAL A 442 -8.95 28.18 -13.80
C VAL A 442 -10.14 29.14 -13.67
N ARG A 443 -10.37 30.01 -14.65
CA ARG A 443 -11.54 30.92 -14.65
C ARG A 443 -12.86 30.16 -14.71
N ALA A 444 -12.95 29.09 -15.50
CA ALA A 444 -14.16 28.30 -15.62
C ALA A 444 -14.48 27.56 -14.31
N PHE A 445 -13.50 26.92 -13.68
CA PHE A 445 -13.66 26.28 -12.38
C PHE A 445 -13.94 27.28 -11.25
N ASP A 446 -13.25 28.43 -11.23
CA ASP A 446 -13.52 29.52 -10.29
C ASP A 446 -14.97 30.01 -10.43
N THR A 447 -15.45 30.21 -11.65
CA THR A 447 -16.83 30.65 -11.90
C THR A 447 -17.84 29.57 -11.53
N GLU A 448 -17.69 28.36 -12.07
CA GLU A 448 -18.71 27.32 -12.01
C GLU A 448 -18.69 26.56 -10.68
N LEU A 449 -17.52 26.17 -10.19
CA LEU A 449 -17.40 25.29 -9.03
C LEU A 449 -17.16 26.08 -7.74
N VAL A 450 -16.27 27.09 -7.78
CA VAL A 450 -15.91 27.88 -6.58
C VAL A 450 -16.98 28.92 -6.26
N LYS A 451 -17.27 29.88 -7.16
CA LYS A 451 -18.16 31.01 -6.89
C LYS A 451 -19.63 30.64 -6.91
N LYS A 452 -20.10 29.97 -7.97
CA LYS A 452 -21.52 29.59 -8.08
C LYS A 452 -21.92 28.48 -7.10
N ARG A 453 -21.00 27.56 -6.82
CA ARG A 453 -21.30 26.33 -6.07
C ARG A 453 -20.57 26.21 -4.74
N GLY A 454 -19.64 27.09 -4.39
CA GLY A 454 -19.00 27.11 -3.08
C GLY A 454 -18.08 25.91 -2.81
N VAL A 455 -17.48 25.32 -3.84
CA VAL A 455 -16.57 24.18 -3.71
C VAL A 455 -15.15 24.64 -4.06
N PRO A 456 -14.24 24.73 -3.08
CA PRO A 456 -12.88 25.18 -3.32
C PRO A 456 -12.07 24.13 -4.10
N VAL A 457 -11.33 24.58 -5.11
CA VAL A 457 -10.36 23.76 -5.84
C VAL A 457 -8.97 24.09 -5.31
N GLN A 458 -8.25 23.08 -4.82
CA GLN A 458 -6.99 23.26 -4.09
C GLN A 458 -5.78 23.36 -5.00
N SER A 459 -5.85 22.79 -6.21
CA SER A 459 -4.74 22.79 -7.18
C SER A 459 -5.23 22.60 -8.61
N TYR A 460 -4.44 23.08 -9.56
CA TYR A 460 -4.61 22.87 -11.00
C TYR A 460 -3.34 22.22 -11.53
N LEU A 461 -3.39 20.91 -11.71
CA LEU A 461 -2.25 20.09 -12.09
C LEU A 461 -1.98 20.19 -13.59
N VAL A 462 -0.76 20.65 -13.91
CA VAL A 462 -0.20 20.58 -15.26
C VAL A 462 0.55 19.25 -15.36
N ASP A 463 -0.02 18.33 -16.14
CA ASP A 463 0.53 16.99 -16.38
C ASP A 463 1.65 17.06 -17.45
N ASP A 464 2.05 15.93 -18.05
CA ASP A 464 3.15 15.88 -19.02
C ASP A 464 2.96 16.87 -20.20
N GLY A 465 4.06 17.51 -20.61
CA GLY A 465 4.12 18.50 -21.69
C GLY A 465 4.42 19.95 -21.27
N TRP A 466 4.65 20.24 -20.00
CA TRP A 466 4.91 21.62 -19.56
C TRP A 466 6.35 22.10 -19.79
N ASP A 467 7.32 21.19 -19.78
CA ASP A 467 8.73 21.51 -19.86
C ASP A 467 9.27 21.47 -21.31
N ASN A 468 10.50 21.91 -21.51
CA ASN A 468 11.18 21.86 -22.80
C ASN A 468 12.43 20.98 -22.72
N PRO A 469 12.30 19.66 -22.96
CA PRO A 469 13.40 18.72 -22.78
C PRO A 469 14.59 19.01 -23.70
N GLY A 470 14.38 19.64 -24.87
CA GLY A 470 15.46 20.01 -25.80
C GLY A 470 16.21 21.30 -25.44
N LYS A 471 15.81 21.99 -24.36
CA LYS A 471 16.45 23.24 -23.91
C LYS A 471 17.07 23.14 -22.53
N GLY A 472 16.59 22.23 -21.68
CA GLY A 472 17.17 22.01 -20.37
C GLY A 472 16.46 20.92 -19.58
N LEU A 473 16.98 20.67 -18.39
CA LEU A 473 16.48 19.66 -17.47
C LEU A 473 15.29 20.23 -16.66
N TRP A 474 14.08 19.77 -16.96
CA TRP A 474 12.83 20.20 -16.31
C TRP A 474 12.65 21.73 -16.22
N ILE A 475 13.01 22.43 -17.29
CA ILE A 475 12.76 23.88 -17.43
C ILE A 475 11.47 24.13 -18.19
N GLU A 476 10.75 25.17 -17.82
CA GLU A 476 9.48 25.54 -18.44
C GLU A 476 9.64 25.76 -19.95
N ASN A 477 8.66 25.31 -20.71
CA ASN A 477 8.59 25.67 -22.12
C ASN A 477 8.13 27.12 -22.27
N THR A 478 9.07 28.05 -22.47
CA THR A 478 8.78 29.49 -22.58
C THR A 478 7.93 29.87 -23.80
N LYS A 479 7.71 28.98 -24.77
CA LYS A 479 6.69 29.22 -25.81
C LYS A 479 5.27 28.98 -25.32
N ARG A 480 5.10 28.08 -24.33
CA ARG A 480 3.81 27.71 -23.72
C ARG A 480 3.54 28.52 -22.45
N PHE A 481 4.59 28.84 -21.70
CA PHE A 481 4.57 29.62 -20.47
C PHE A 481 5.56 30.79 -20.59
N PRO A 482 5.17 31.91 -21.24
CA PRO A 482 6.10 32.97 -21.65
C PRO A 482 6.96 33.59 -20.55
N LEU A 483 6.44 33.63 -19.31
CA LEU A 483 7.14 34.12 -18.12
C LEU A 483 7.44 32.99 -17.12
N GLY A 484 7.50 31.75 -17.60
CA GLY A 484 7.56 30.55 -16.77
C GLY A 484 6.36 30.44 -15.82
N PHE A 485 6.48 29.55 -14.83
CA PHE A 485 5.41 29.37 -13.85
C PHE A 485 5.29 30.51 -12.83
N ALA A 486 6.33 31.34 -12.64
CA ALA A 486 6.22 32.55 -11.83
C ALA A 486 5.17 33.52 -12.41
N GLY A 487 5.17 33.71 -13.74
CA GLY A 487 4.15 34.52 -14.41
C GLY A 487 2.76 33.89 -14.37
N THR A 488 2.68 32.56 -14.51
CA THR A 488 1.40 31.83 -14.40
C THR A 488 0.82 31.94 -13.00
N LYS A 489 1.65 31.76 -11.96
CA LYS A 489 1.30 31.96 -10.54
C LYS A 489 0.72 33.35 -10.32
N ALA A 490 1.41 34.42 -10.76
CA ALA A 490 0.96 35.79 -10.56
C ALA A 490 -0.44 36.06 -11.17
N LYS A 491 -0.80 35.35 -12.24
CA LYS A 491 -2.13 35.44 -12.88
C LYS A 491 -3.19 34.58 -12.18
N MET A 492 -2.79 33.49 -11.52
CA MET A 492 -3.67 32.58 -10.79
C MET A 492 -3.95 33.06 -9.35
N GLU A 493 -3.02 33.79 -8.74
CA GLU A 493 -3.11 34.25 -7.35
C GLU A 493 -4.36 35.09 -7.03
N PRO A 494 -4.83 36.02 -7.90
CA PRO A 494 -6.08 36.74 -7.66
C PRO A 494 -7.34 35.86 -7.62
N LEU A 495 -7.26 34.64 -8.15
CA LEU A 495 -8.33 33.63 -8.14
C LEU A 495 -8.15 32.62 -6.99
N GLY A 496 -7.13 32.80 -6.13
CA GLY A 496 -6.79 31.85 -5.07
C GLY A 496 -6.30 30.49 -5.58
N ALA A 497 -5.96 30.39 -6.87
CA ALA A 497 -5.58 29.15 -7.52
C ALA A 497 -4.07 28.86 -7.37
N LYS A 498 -3.72 27.58 -7.27
CA LYS A 498 -2.34 27.09 -7.13
C LYS A 498 -2.04 26.05 -8.21
N LEU A 499 -0.76 25.91 -8.57
CA LEU A 499 -0.32 24.90 -9.52
C LEU A 499 -0.06 23.56 -8.83
N GLY A 500 -0.36 22.48 -9.54
CA GLY A 500 0.19 21.15 -9.31
C GLY A 500 1.08 20.77 -10.48
N ILE A 501 2.12 19.96 -10.27
CA ILE A 501 3.04 19.59 -11.34
C ILE A 501 3.26 18.08 -11.39
N TRP A 502 3.14 17.53 -12.60
CA TRP A 502 3.74 16.24 -12.93
C TRP A 502 5.24 16.39 -13.19
N ILE A 503 6.06 15.57 -12.54
CA ILE A 503 7.50 15.52 -12.77
C ILE A 503 8.02 14.12 -12.44
N SER A 504 9.03 13.63 -13.15
CA SER A 504 9.61 12.31 -12.89
C SER A 504 11.10 12.40 -12.52
N PRO A 505 11.52 11.78 -11.40
CA PRO A 505 12.94 11.68 -11.04
C PRO A 505 13.76 10.78 -11.98
N LEU A 506 13.08 10.04 -12.87
CA LEU A 506 13.69 9.11 -13.84
C LEU A 506 13.51 9.58 -15.30
N GLY A 507 13.15 10.85 -15.52
CA GLY A 507 13.14 11.46 -16.85
C GLY A 507 11.82 11.35 -17.61
N GLY A 508 10.77 10.73 -17.06
CA GLY A 508 9.43 10.72 -17.66
C GLY A 508 9.24 9.70 -18.79
N TYR A 509 8.22 9.91 -19.64
CA TYR A 509 7.91 9.01 -20.77
C TYR A 509 8.44 9.53 -22.11
N GLY A 510 8.47 10.85 -22.31
CA GLY A 510 9.08 11.48 -23.48
C GLY A 510 10.09 12.55 -23.04
N GLY A 511 11.17 12.74 -23.81
CA GLY A 511 12.25 13.69 -23.49
C GLY A 511 13.31 13.15 -22.51
N ASP A 512 13.26 11.86 -22.16
CA ASP A 512 14.15 11.22 -21.19
C ASP A 512 15.62 11.26 -21.64
N LYS A 513 15.88 11.05 -22.93
CA LYS A 513 17.23 11.11 -23.52
C LYS A 513 17.83 12.50 -23.42
N GLU A 514 17.07 13.53 -23.78
CA GLU A 514 17.51 14.92 -23.76
C GLU A 514 17.74 15.39 -22.32
N ARG A 515 16.81 15.11 -21.40
CA ARG A 515 16.98 15.42 -19.97
C ARG A 515 18.21 14.71 -19.39
N THR A 516 18.43 13.44 -19.75
CA THR A 516 19.63 12.69 -19.36
C THR A 516 20.90 13.35 -19.90
N ALA A 517 20.93 13.71 -21.18
CA ALA A 517 22.08 14.39 -21.80
C ALA A 517 22.35 15.76 -21.15
N HIS A 518 21.31 16.51 -20.80
CA HIS A 518 21.44 17.76 -20.04
C HIS A 518 22.04 17.53 -18.66
N ALA A 519 21.57 16.53 -17.92
CA ALA A 519 22.12 16.20 -16.60
C ALA A 519 23.58 15.75 -16.66
N GLN A 520 23.97 14.99 -17.69
CA GLN A 520 25.37 14.60 -17.96
C GLN A 520 26.23 15.83 -18.27
N LYS A 521 25.76 16.72 -19.15
CA LYS A 521 26.45 17.97 -19.50
C LYS A 521 26.65 18.89 -18.29
N LEU A 522 25.70 18.92 -17.37
CA LEU A 522 25.78 19.66 -16.12
C LEU A 522 26.64 18.96 -15.05
N GLY A 523 27.14 17.74 -15.32
CA GLY A 523 27.92 16.95 -14.36
C GLY A 523 27.12 16.50 -13.13
N LEU A 524 25.78 16.44 -13.24
CA LEU A 524 24.88 15.97 -12.18
C LEU A 524 24.88 14.44 -12.08
N ILE A 525 25.08 13.77 -13.22
CA ILE A 525 25.26 12.32 -13.34
C ILE A 525 26.48 12.00 -14.22
N PRO A 526 27.11 10.82 -14.08
CA PRO A 526 28.23 10.41 -14.92
C PRO A 526 27.87 10.26 -16.41
N GLU A 527 28.87 10.36 -17.28
CA GLU A 527 28.71 10.04 -18.71
C GLU A 527 28.21 8.58 -18.89
N GLY A 528 27.24 8.39 -19.78
CA GLY A 528 26.60 7.09 -20.02
C GLY A 528 25.60 6.64 -18.96
N ALA A 529 25.50 7.32 -17.81
CA ALA A 529 24.48 7.03 -16.79
C ALA A 529 23.10 7.57 -17.19
N LYS A 530 22.04 6.99 -16.59
CA LYS A 530 20.66 7.50 -16.68
C LYS A 530 20.35 8.40 -15.48
N LEU A 531 19.30 9.21 -15.60
CA LEU A 531 18.77 9.98 -14.46
C LEU A 531 18.39 9.03 -13.32
N ASP A 532 18.96 9.25 -12.15
CA ASP A 532 18.75 8.42 -10.98
C ASP A 532 19.12 9.19 -9.70
N LEU A 533 18.21 9.27 -8.72
CA LEU A 533 18.41 10.00 -7.47
C LEU A 533 19.49 9.39 -6.54
N SER A 534 20.06 8.24 -6.88
CA SER A 534 21.25 7.70 -6.22
C SER A 534 22.48 8.59 -6.40
N TYR A 535 22.54 9.38 -7.49
CA TYR A 535 23.63 10.32 -7.72
C TYR A 535 23.45 11.58 -6.85
N PRO A 536 24.35 11.88 -5.89
CA PRO A 536 24.12 12.94 -4.90
C PRO A 536 23.90 14.34 -5.50
N LYS A 537 24.63 14.67 -6.58
CA LYS A 537 24.47 15.96 -7.27
C LYS A 537 23.11 16.08 -7.96
N TYR A 538 22.67 15.04 -8.66
CA TYR A 538 21.35 15.03 -9.27
C TYR A 538 20.22 15.02 -8.24
N ARG A 539 20.36 14.27 -7.14
CA ARG A 539 19.41 14.29 -6.02
C ARG A 539 19.23 15.69 -5.44
N GLN A 540 20.35 16.38 -5.18
CA GLN A 540 20.32 17.75 -4.68
C GLN A 540 19.62 18.66 -5.70
N TRP A 541 20.04 18.59 -6.97
CA TRP A 541 19.42 19.38 -8.04
C TRP A 541 17.91 19.14 -8.16
N PHE A 542 17.44 17.89 -8.12
CA PHE A 542 16.03 17.55 -8.22
C PHE A 542 15.22 18.07 -7.03
N THR A 543 15.79 17.97 -5.82
CA THR A 543 15.21 18.53 -4.60
C THR A 543 15.08 20.04 -4.71
N ASP A 544 16.15 20.71 -5.11
CA ASP A 544 16.19 22.16 -5.26
C ASP A 544 15.20 22.61 -6.35
N ARG A 545 15.09 21.87 -7.45
CA ARG A 545 14.10 22.15 -8.50
C ARG A 545 12.67 22.02 -8.01
N CYS A 546 12.35 21.01 -7.22
CA CYS A 546 11.02 20.88 -6.61
C CYS A 546 10.74 22.04 -5.64
N LEU A 547 11.71 22.45 -4.82
CA LEU A 547 11.58 23.60 -3.91
C LEU A 547 11.42 24.93 -4.66
N GLU A 548 12.14 25.11 -5.76
CA GLU A 548 12.01 26.26 -6.65
C GLU A 548 10.60 26.33 -7.24
N LEU A 549 10.08 25.21 -7.78
CA LEU A 549 8.71 25.11 -8.28
C LEU A 549 7.67 25.47 -7.19
N MET A 550 7.89 25.05 -5.93
CA MET A 550 7.02 25.43 -4.81
C MET A 550 7.07 26.93 -4.52
N ARG A 551 8.26 27.51 -4.40
CA ARG A 551 8.46 28.92 -4.01
C ARG A 551 8.06 29.89 -5.11
N GLU A 552 8.56 29.66 -6.31
CA GLU A 552 8.44 30.56 -7.45
C GLU A 552 7.20 30.26 -8.28
N GLY A 553 6.93 28.98 -8.55
CA GLY A 553 5.75 28.53 -9.30
C GLY A 553 4.47 28.42 -8.45
N GLY A 554 4.56 28.51 -7.12
CA GLY A 554 3.40 28.37 -6.25
C GLY A 554 2.84 26.94 -6.25
N VAL A 555 3.68 25.96 -6.55
CA VAL A 555 3.29 24.55 -6.63
C VAL A 555 2.97 24.01 -5.24
N ASN A 556 1.79 23.43 -5.05
CA ASN A 556 1.36 22.80 -3.80
C ASN A 556 1.09 21.29 -3.90
N SER A 557 1.20 20.71 -5.10
CA SER A 557 1.11 19.28 -5.29
C SER A 557 2.08 18.76 -6.34
N PHE A 558 2.57 17.54 -6.13
CA PHE A 558 3.39 16.82 -7.08
C PHE A 558 2.75 15.48 -7.43
N LYS A 559 2.69 15.18 -8.72
CA LYS A 559 2.48 13.82 -9.25
C LYS A 559 3.84 13.30 -9.72
N TRP A 560 4.39 12.34 -8.98
CA TRP A 560 5.65 11.70 -9.33
C TRP A 560 5.43 10.39 -10.04
N ASP A 561 5.99 10.29 -11.24
CA ASP A 561 6.04 9.04 -11.97
C ASP A 561 7.40 8.36 -11.85
N ARG A 562 7.35 7.03 -11.66
CA ARG A 562 8.48 6.11 -11.54
C ARG A 562 9.28 6.32 -10.25
N ALA A 563 8.82 5.68 -9.19
CA ALA A 563 9.49 5.66 -7.88
C ALA A 563 10.78 4.82 -7.83
N GLY A 564 11.06 4.06 -8.89
CA GLY A 564 12.12 3.05 -8.93
C GLY A 564 11.66 1.68 -8.43
N ASP A 565 12.55 0.69 -8.52
CA ASP A 565 12.28 -0.69 -8.11
C ASP A 565 12.96 -1.00 -6.77
N GLY A 566 12.22 -1.68 -5.88
CA GLY A 566 12.74 -2.18 -4.60
C GLY A 566 13.30 -1.10 -3.66
N VAL A 567 13.99 -1.53 -2.60
CA VAL A 567 14.67 -0.62 -1.66
C VAL A 567 16.07 -0.32 -2.18
N SER A 568 16.15 0.67 -3.07
CA SER A 568 17.38 1.13 -3.73
C SER A 568 17.84 2.51 -3.21
N PRO A 569 19.08 2.95 -3.51
CA PRO A 569 19.50 4.31 -3.18
C PRO A 569 18.61 5.38 -3.84
N HIS A 570 18.11 5.13 -5.05
CA HIS A 570 17.11 5.97 -5.71
C HIS A 570 15.84 6.10 -4.86
N PHE A 571 15.26 4.96 -4.49
CA PHE A 571 14.03 4.91 -3.72
C PHE A 571 14.17 5.64 -2.38
N MET A 572 15.26 5.36 -1.64
CA MET A 572 15.53 6.03 -0.37
C MET A 572 15.69 7.55 -0.55
N ALA A 573 16.38 7.97 -1.61
CA ALA A 573 16.51 9.39 -1.95
C ALA A 573 15.15 10.04 -2.26
N LEU A 574 14.26 9.38 -3.00
CA LEU A 574 12.92 9.89 -3.29
C LEU A 574 12.10 10.13 -2.01
N LEU A 575 12.16 9.19 -1.05
CA LEU A 575 11.51 9.36 0.25
C LEU A 575 12.10 10.54 1.04
N ASP A 576 13.40 10.77 0.94
CA ASP A 576 14.06 11.91 1.57
C ASP A 576 13.71 13.24 0.88
N VAL A 577 13.53 13.25 -0.45
CA VAL A 577 12.98 14.42 -1.17
C VAL A 577 11.60 14.76 -0.61
N ALA A 578 10.69 13.78 -0.47
CA ALA A 578 9.36 14.01 0.09
C ALA A 578 9.41 14.66 1.48
N LYS A 579 10.27 14.14 2.38
CA LYS A 579 10.48 14.73 3.71
C LYS A 579 10.98 16.17 3.61
N ARG A 580 11.91 16.46 2.69
CA ARG A 580 12.47 17.81 2.51
C ARG A 580 11.42 18.80 1.99
N LEU A 581 10.56 18.38 1.06
CA LEU A 581 9.47 19.24 0.57
C LEU A 581 8.45 19.54 1.68
N ARG A 582 8.19 18.59 2.57
CA ARG A 582 7.29 18.79 3.72
C ARG A 582 7.84 19.75 4.79
N ILE A 583 9.16 19.96 4.84
CA ILE A 583 9.74 21.03 5.68
C ILE A 583 9.37 22.41 5.13
N GLU A 584 9.33 22.56 3.80
CA GLU A 584 8.92 23.80 3.13
C GLU A 584 7.41 24.04 3.29
N ASN A 585 6.61 23.00 3.06
CA ASN A 585 5.17 23.07 3.22
C ASN A 585 4.64 21.72 3.74
N PRO A 586 4.23 21.62 5.03
CA PRO A 586 3.68 20.39 5.59
C PRO A 586 2.44 19.87 4.86
N GLU A 587 1.71 20.76 4.18
CA GLU A 587 0.48 20.46 3.43
C GLU A 587 0.71 20.14 1.94
N VAL A 588 1.96 20.05 1.48
CA VAL A 588 2.23 19.63 0.09
C VAL A 588 1.65 18.23 -0.15
N PHE A 589 0.88 18.09 -1.23
CA PHE A 589 0.29 16.81 -1.61
C PHE A 589 1.23 16.06 -2.57
N ILE A 590 1.60 14.84 -2.24
CA ILE A 590 2.51 14.01 -3.05
C ILE A 590 1.77 12.73 -3.45
N ASN A 591 1.45 12.64 -4.74
CA ASN A 591 0.92 11.44 -5.37
C ASN A 591 2.05 10.71 -6.11
N VAL A 592 2.23 9.42 -5.88
CA VAL A 592 3.22 8.61 -6.61
C VAL A 592 2.51 7.53 -7.41
N THR A 593 2.71 7.55 -8.73
CA THR A 593 1.98 6.70 -9.66
C THR A 593 2.79 5.45 -10.06
N VAL A 594 3.68 5.52 -11.05
CA VAL A 594 4.45 4.32 -11.46
C VAL A 594 5.50 3.93 -10.42
N GLY A 595 5.66 2.62 -10.19
CA GLY A 595 6.62 2.07 -9.21
C GLY A 595 6.07 1.96 -7.79
N THR A 596 4.74 1.98 -7.63
CA THR A 596 4.08 1.79 -6.33
C THR A 596 3.29 0.48 -6.28
N TRP A 597 2.91 0.08 -5.07
CA TRP A 597 2.12 -1.12 -4.76
C TRP A 597 1.37 -0.86 -3.44
N PRO A 598 0.37 -1.67 -3.04
CA PRO A 598 -0.53 -1.35 -1.94
C PRO A 598 0.09 -1.60 -0.55
N SER A 599 1.35 -1.19 -0.32
CA SER A 599 1.91 -1.16 1.03
C SER A 599 1.41 0.07 1.79
N PRO A 600 0.84 -0.08 2.99
CA PRO A 600 0.40 1.07 3.79
C PRO A 600 1.58 1.95 4.25
N PHE A 601 2.81 1.42 4.26
CA PHE A 601 4.00 2.16 4.70
C PHE A 601 4.49 3.21 3.69
N TRP A 602 3.91 3.26 2.48
CA TRP A 602 4.08 4.42 1.60
C TRP A 602 3.56 5.70 2.26
N LEU A 603 2.51 5.58 3.09
CA LEU A 603 1.82 6.72 3.70
C LEU A 603 2.65 7.42 4.78
N ASN A 604 3.75 6.81 5.24
CA ASN A 604 4.75 7.48 6.06
C ASN A 604 5.57 8.53 5.28
N HIS A 605 5.40 8.62 3.96
CA HIS A 605 6.18 9.48 3.07
C HIS A 605 5.33 10.26 2.07
N VAL A 606 4.31 9.63 1.50
CA VAL A 606 3.46 10.18 0.41
C VAL A 606 1.98 10.09 0.77
N ASP A 607 1.10 10.71 -0.01
CA ASP A 607 -0.33 10.81 0.33
C ASP A 607 -1.17 9.70 -0.32
N THR A 608 -0.79 9.29 -1.53
CA THR A 608 -1.49 8.26 -2.30
C THR A 608 -0.54 7.37 -3.10
N THR A 609 -1.00 6.15 -3.36
CA THR A 609 -0.33 5.21 -4.29
C THR A 609 -1.27 4.78 -5.41
N TRP A 610 -0.67 4.28 -6.49
CA TRP A 610 -1.37 3.90 -7.70
C TRP A 610 -1.55 2.39 -7.83
N ARG A 611 -2.62 2.03 -8.55
CA ARG A 611 -2.93 0.66 -8.98
C ARG A 611 -2.01 0.21 -10.11
N MET A 612 -0.74 0.01 -9.79
CA MET A 612 0.26 -0.57 -10.70
C MET A 612 -0.24 -1.90 -11.28
N HIS A 613 0.14 -2.21 -12.52
CA HIS A 613 -0.40 -3.32 -13.32
C HIS A 613 -1.86 -3.16 -13.77
N SER A 614 -2.35 -1.91 -13.84
CA SER A 614 -3.58 -1.53 -14.53
C SER A 614 -3.32 -0.40 -15.52
N ALA A 615 -4.27 -0.14 -16.42
CA ALA A 615 -4.29 1.04 -17.29
C ALA A 615 -4.87 2.26 -16.56
N ASP A 616 -4.56 3.47 -17.04
CA ASP A 616 -5.10 4.74 -16.52
C ASP A 616 -6.62 4.82 -16.58
N VAL A 617 -7.17 4.46 -17.74
CA VAL A 617 -8.60 4.23 -18.01
C VAL A 617 -8.71 2.94 -18.81
N GLY A 618 -9.73 2.13 -18.51
CA GLY A 618 -10.00 0.87 -19.18
C GLY A 618 -11.50 0.59 -19.29
N TRP A 619 -11.86 -0.44 -20.05
CA TRP A 619 -13.26 -0.80 -20.31
C TRP A 619 -13.48 -2.27 -19.96
N THR A 620 -14.34 -2.55 -18.98
CA THR A 620 -14.70 -3.91 -18.56
C THR A 620 -16.16 -3.95 -18.14
N GLY A 621 -16.83 -5.08 -18.36
CA GLY A 621 -18.23 -5.26 -18.02
C GLY A 621 -19.18 -4.72 -19.09
N LYS A 622 -20.36 -4.29 -18.65
CA LYS A 622 -21.49 -3.90 -19.52
C LYS A 622 -21.77 -2.39 -19.45
N GLY A 623 -22.69 -1.93 -20.29
CA GLY A 623 -23.09 -0.51 -20.39
C GLY A 623 -22.31 0.28 -21.44
N ASP A 624 -22.46 1.60 -21.38
CA ASP A 624 -21.69 2.52 -22.21
C ASP A 624 -20.21 2.57 -21.78
N ASP A 625 -19.41 3.39 -22.46
CA ASP A 625 -17.99 3.49 -22.17
C ASP A 625 -17.70 4.11 -20.78
N ARG A 626 -18.63 4.88 -20.20
CA ARG A 626 -18.49 5.39 -18.83
C ARG A 626 -18.78 4.28 -17.82
N GLU A 627 -19.87 3.53 -17.96
CA GLU A 627 -20.19 2.43 -17.04
C GLU A 627 -19.13 1.33 -17.04
N LYS A 628 -18.57 1.03 -18.23
CA LYS A 628 -17.42 0.11 -18.35
C LYS A 628 -16.15 0.65 -17.69
N TRP A 629 -15.95 1.97 -17.73
CA TRP A 629 -14.86 2.63 -17.01
C TRP A 629 -15.04 2.51 -15.49
N LEU A 630 -16.25 2.74 -14.96
CA LEU A 630 -16.52 2.59 -13.52
C LEU A 630 -16.28 1.15 -13.05
N THR A 631 -16.78 0.17 -13.81
CA THR A 631 -16.57 -1.25 -13.51
C THR A 631 -15.09 -1.63 -13.56
N PHE A 632 -14.33 -1.09 -14.52
CA PHE A 632 -12.88 -1.27 -14.57
C PHE A 632 -12.17 -0.63 -13.37
N ARG A 633 -12.45 0.64 -13.07
CA ARG A 633 -11.84 1.42 -11.96
C ARG A 633 -12.01 0.68 -10.64
N ASP A 634 -13.25 0.29 -10.33
CA ASP A 634 -13.59 -0.30 -9.04
C ASP A 634 -13.18 -1.79 -8.98
N GLY A 635 -13.29 -2.52 -10.10
CA GLY A 635 -12.85 -3.92 -10.18
C GLY A 635 -11.34 -4.07 -9.98
N TYR A 636 -10.54 -3.16 -10.54
CA TYR A 636 -9.08 -3.16 -10.33
C TYR A 636 -8.68 -2.61 -8.95
N CYS A 637 -9.46 -1.71 -8.35
CA CYS A 637 -9.28 -1.35 -6.94
C CYS A 637 -9.51 -2.57 -6.03
N HIS A 638 -10.62 -3.30 -6.23
CA HIS A 638 -10.93 -4.53 -5.51
C HIS A 638 -9.80 -5.56 -5.65
N LYS A 639 -9.37 -5.85 -6.88
CA LYS A 639 -8.32 -6.83 -7.16
C LYS A 639 -6.94 -6.43 -6.61
N LEU A 640 -6.52 -5.19 -6.82
CA LEU A 640 -5.13 -4.77 -6.57
C LEU A 640 -4.91 -4.14 -5.19
N PHE A 641 -5.97 -3.73 -4.48
CA PHE A 641 -5.87 -3.19 -3.12
C PHE A 641 -6.65 -4.04 -2.12
N VAL A 642 -7.98 -4.18 -2.30
CA VAL A 642 -8.82 -4.86 -1.30
C VAL A 642 -8.37 -6.30 -1.06
N GLN A 643 -8.12 -7.06 -2.13
CA GLN A 643 -7.66 -8.45 -2.03
C GLN A 643 -6.17 -8.57 -1.68
N ALA A 644 -5.34 -7.69 -2.26
CA ALA A 644 -3.89 -7.81 -2.15
C ALA A 644 -3.30 -7.21 -0.85
N SER A 645 -4.00 -6.25 -0.23
CA SER A 645 -3.57 -5.57 1.00
C SER A 645 -4.79 -5.10 1.81
N PRO A 646 -5.46 -6.01 2.54
CA PRO A 646 -6.71 -5.71 3.25
C PRO A 646 -6.63 -4.63 4.33
N LEU A 647 -5.41 -4.24 4.74
CA LEU A 647 -5.16 -3.21 5.75
C LEU A 647 -4.66 -1.88 5.15
N TYR A 648 -4.59 -1.77 3.81
CA TYR A 648 -4.30 -0.51 3.15
C TYR A 648 -5.53 0.43 3.23
N PRO A 649 -5.38 1.70 3.67
CA PRO A 649 -6.49 2.66 3.70
C PRO A 649 -6.99 3.01 2.28
N LEU A 650 -8.22 2.63 1.94
CA LEU A 650 -8.73 2.81 0.56
C LEU A 650 -8.86 4.28 0.15
N ASN A 651 -9.05 5.18 1.11
CA ASN A 651 -9.01 6.62 0.88
C ASN A 651 -7.68 7.12 0.27
N SER A 652 -6.58 6.38 0.46
CA SER A 652 -5.26 6.74 -0.07
C SER A 652 -4.95 6.10 -1.44
N VAL A 653 -5.91 5.43 -2.08
CA VAL A 653 -5.74 4.92 -3.45
C VAL A 653 -5.95 6.05 -4.45
N MET A 654 -5.05 6.19 -5.44
CA MET A 654 -5.30 7.03 -6.61
C MET A 654 -6.21 6.28 -7.59
N HIS A 655 -7.49 6.65 -7.61
CA HIS A 655 -8.55 6.03 -8.43
C HIS A 655 -8.63 6.56 -9.87
N HIS A 656 -7.66 7.37 -10.31
CA HIS A 656 -7.75 8.27 -11.45
C HIS A 656 -8.70 9.44 -11.17
N GLY A 657 -10.01 9.23 -11.06
CA GLY A 657 -10.95 10.30 -10.69
C GLY A 657 -12.17 10.35 -11.58
N VAL A 658 -12.77 11.55 -11.73
CA VAL A 658 -13.89 11.78 -12.66
C VAL A 658 -13.33 12.17 -14.03
N VAL A 659 -13.68 11.42 -15.07
CA VAL A 659 -13.17 11.58 -16.43
C VAL A 659 -14.28 12.08 -17.36
N HIS A 660 -14.15 13.32 -17.80
CA HIS A 660 -15.00 13.91 -18.85
C HIS A 660 -14.15 14.82 -19.74
N GLY A 661 -13.28 14.18 -20.52
CA GLY A 661 -12.21 14.81 -21.26
C GLY A 661 -12.42 14.80 -22.77
N ARG A 662 -11.61 15.59 -23.49
CA ARG A 662 -11.53 15.60 -24.96
C ARG A 662 -10.23 15.00 -25.52
N ALA A 663 -9.31 14.60 -24.65
CA ALA A 663 -8.00 14.07 -25.01
C ALA A 663 -7.82 12.61 -24.58
N PHE A 664 -7.04 11.86 -25.37
CA PHE A 664 -6.66 10.48 -25.12
C PHE A 664 -7.85 9.57 -24.74
N GLN A 665 -7.73 8.77 -23.68
CA GLN A 665 -8.82 7.91 -23.21
C GLN A 665 -10.03 8.71 -22.73
N GLY A 666 -9.82 9.95 -22.27
CA GLY A 666 -10.87 10.85 -21.83
C GLY A 666 -11.90 11.16 -22.92
N ASP A 667 -11.49 11.29 -24.19
CA ASP A 667 -12.39 11.50 -25.33
C ASP A 667 -13.45 10.40 -25.44
N LYS A 668 -13.03 9.15 -25.28
CA LYS A 668 -13.94 8.00 -25.36
C LYS A 668 -14.92 7.96 -24.20
N VAL A 669 -14.49 8.26 -22.98
CA VAL A 669 -15.39 8.39 -21.81
C VAL A 669 -16.34 9.58 -22.00
N GLY A 670 -15.84 10.72 -22.48
CA GLY A 670 -16.62 11.93 -22.68
C GLY A 670 -17.75 11.76 -23.71
N LYS A 671 -17.53 10.95 -24.75
CA LYS A 671 -18.54 10.60 -25.76
C LYS A 671 -19.73 9.79 -25.23
N ALA A 672 -19.63 9.20 -24.03
CA ALA A 672 -20.75 8.54 -23.36
C ALA A 672 -21.85 9.53 -22.89
N GLY A 673 -21.55 10.85 -22.84
CA GLY A 673 -22.54 11.90 -22.56
C GLY A 673 -22.23 12.71 -21.31
N ASN A 674 -23.09 13.67 -20.98
CA ASN A 674 -22.81 14.71 -19.97
C ASN A 674 -23.51 14.52 -18.61
N ASP A 675 -24.13 13.36 -18.34
CA ASP A 675 -24.85 13.14 -17.07
C ASP A 675 -23.89 13.03 -15.87
N LEU A 676 -22.78 12.30 -16.00
CA LEU A 676 -21.73 12.08 -14.99
C LEU A 676 -22.17 11.54 -13.62
N LYS A 677 -23.48 11.43 -13.35
CA LYS A 677 -24.06 11.21 -12.02
C LYS A 677 -23.50 9.99 -11.30
N ASN A 678 -23.50 8.83 -11.96
CA ASN A 678 -23.01 7.58 -11.38
C ASN A 678 -21.50 7.64 -11.09
N GLU A 679 -20.72 8.18 -12.01
CA GLU A 679 -19.26 8.33 -11.87
C GLU A 679 -18.90 9.24 -10.71
N VAL A 680 -19.53 10.41 -10.65
CA VAL A 680 -19.27 11.42 -9.63
C VAL A 680 -19.69 10.91 -8.25
N ARG A 681 -20.90 10.37 -8.10
CA ARG A 681 -21.37 9.85 -6.81
C ARG A 681 -20.49 8.71 -6.30
N SER A 682 -20.20 7.73 -7.16
CA SER A 682 -19.37 6.59 -6.76
C SER A 682 -17.94 7.00 -6.42
N TYR A 683 -17.38 7.98 -7.14
CA TYR A 683 -16.03 8.47 -6.89
C TYR A 683 -15.91 9.19 -5.54
N PHE A 684 -16.76 10.18 -5.26
CA PHE A 684 -16.66 10.91 -4.00
C PHE A 684 -17.04 10.06 -2.79
N ALA A 685 -17.94 9.07 -2.97
CA ALA A 685 -18.36 8.18 -1.90
C ALA A 685 -17.37 7.05 -1.56
N ASN A 686 -16.34 6.81 -2.39
CA ASN A 686 -15.31 5.82 -2.09
C ASN A 686 -14.28 6.29 -1.05
N GLY A 687 -14.33 7.56 -0.65
CA GLY A 687 -13.47 8.15 0.36
C GLY A 687 -12.12 8.68 -0.14
N ALA A 688 -11.86 8.71 -1.44
CA ALA A 688 -10.60 9.16 -2.02
C ALA A 688 -10.15 10.54 -1.47
N SER A 689 -8.93 10.57 -0.92
CA SER A 689 -8.28 11.81 -0.50
C SER A 689 -7.77 12.58 -1.70
N LEU A 690 -7.23 11.91 -2.72
CA LEU A 690 -6.91 12.53 -3.99
C LEU A 690 -8.16 12.59 -4.85
N GLN A 691 -8.76 13.78 -4.97
CA GLN A 691 -10.00 14.04 -5.69
C GLN A 691 -9.68 14.72 -7.03
N GLU A 692 -9.35 13.94 -8.05
CA GLU A 692 -8.96 14.47 -9.36
C GLU A 692 -10.16 14.63 -10.29
N LEU A 693 -10.22 15.81 -10.90
CA LEU A 693 -11.20 16.19 -11.91
C LEU A 693 -10.50 16.33 -13.27
N TYR A 694 -10.72 15.36 -14.14
CA TYR A 694 -10.30 15.37 -15.54
C TYR A 694 -11.44 15.90 -16.42
N LEU A 695 -11.86 17.14 -16.16
CA LEU A 695 -13.07 17.72 -16.74
C LEU A 695 -12.70 18.81 -17.74
N THR A 696 -13.16 18.64 -18.98
CA THR A 696 -13.15 19.67 -20.01
C THR A 696 -14.25 20.70 -19.74
N PRO A 697 -13.96 21.96 -19.36
CA PRO A 697 -15.01 22.89 -18.94
C PRO A 697 -16.07 23.17 -20.01
N SER A 698 -15.68 23.21 -21.28
CA SER A 698 -16.62 23.46 -22.40
C SER A 698 -17.56 22.28 -22.69
N MET A 699 -17.31 21.10 -22.13
CA MET A 699 -18.18 19.92 -22.23
C MET A 699 -19.11 19.77 -21.03
N MET A 700 -18.91 20.56 -19.97
CA MET A 700 -19.69 20.48 -18.76
C MET A 700 -21.01 21.24 -18.90
N THR A 701 -22.10 20.61 -18.48
CA THR A 701 -23.41 21.24 -18.34
C THR A 701 -23.59 21.79 -16.92
N PRO A 702 -24.54 22.71 -16.67
CA PRO A 702 -24.89 23.12 -15.32
C PRO A 702 -25.19 21.93 -14.38
N ALA A 703 -25.94 20.94 -14.87
CA ALA A 703 -26.27 19.73 -14.11
C ALA A 703 -25.02 18.89 -13.76
N ALA A 704 -24.09 18.72 -14.70
CA ALA A 704 -22.83 18.01 -14.45
C ALA A 704 -22.00 18.71 -13.36
N TRP A 705 -21.93 20.05 -13.39
CA TRP A 705 -21.29 20.83 -12.34
C TRP A 705 -22.02 20.70 -10.99
N ASP A 706 -23.36 20.64 -10.99
CA ASP A 706 -24.15 20.43 -9.78
C ASP A 706 -23.86 19.06 -9.16
N HIS A 707 -23.74 18.00 -9.97
CA HIS A 707 -23.35 16.68 -9.48
C HIS A 707 -21.98 16.68 -8.82
N VAL A 708 -20.97 17.29 -9.47
CA VAL A 708 -19.61 17.41 -8.92
C VAL A 708 -19.64 18.18 -7.60
N ALA A 709 -20.31 19.32 -7.57
CA ALA A 709 -20.34 20.16 -6.38
C ALA A 709 -21.07 19.51 -5.21
N ALA A 710 -22.24 18.91 -5.44
CA ALA A 710 -23.01 18.23 -4.40
C ALA A 710 -22.21 17.08 -3.78
N SER A 711 -21.51 16.30 -4.62
CA SER A 711 -20.76 15.13 -4.16
C SER A 711 -19.45 15.52 -3.48
N ALA A 712 -18.76 16.56 -3.97
CA ALA A 712 -17.58 17.12 -3.29
C ALA A 712 -17.94 17.67 -1.90
N LYS A 713 -19.02 18.46 -1.79
CA LYS A 713 -19.51 18.96 -0.48
C LYS A 713 -19.84 17.83 0.47
N TRP A 714 -20.54 16.80 -0.03
CA TRP A 714 -20.87 15.63 0.78
C TRP A 714 -19.60 14.94 1.28
N ALA A 715 -18.62 14.66 0.40
CA ALA A 715 -17.37 14.03 0.80
C ALA A 715 -16.55 14.88 1.78
N HIS A 716 -16.52 16.21 1.59
CA HIS A 716 -15.81 17.12 2.49
C HIS A 716 -16.47 17.20 3.88
N ALA A 717 -17.80 17.18 3.94
CA ALA A 717 -18.55 17.15 5.21
C ALA A 717 -18.39 15.82 5.97
N HIS A 718 -18.04 14.74 5.26
CA HIS A 718 -17.82 13.39 5.81
C HIS A 718 -16.34 12.98 5.81
N ALA A 719 -15.42 13.93 5.61
CA ALA A 719 -13.99 13.63 5.47
C ALA A 719 -13.42 12.88 6.68
N ASP A 720 -13.94 13.14 7.88
CA ASP A 720 -13.48 12.52 9.11
C ASP A 720 -13.82 11.03 9.18
N VAL A 721 -15.01 10.62 8.69
CA VAL A 721 -15.45 9.23 8.65
C VAL A 721 -14.94 8.51 7.41
N LEU A 722 -14.83 9.18 6.25
CA LEU A 722 -14.37 8.57 5.01
C LEU A 722 -12.91 8.09 5.04
N ARG A 723 -12.13 8.48 6.06
CA ARG A 723 -10.84 7.83 6.38
C ARG A 723 -10.98 6.34 6.70
N ASP A 724 -12.14 5.93 7.21
CA ASP A 724 -12.50 4.54 7.48
C ASP A 724 -13.04 3.80 6.25
N ALA A 725 -13.08 4.42 5.07
CA ALA A 725 -13.63 3.81 3.86
C ALA A 725 -13.04 2.41 3.61
N HIS A 726 -13.93 1.42 3.49
CA HIS A 726 -13.61 0.02 3.24
C HIS A 726 -14.62 -0.60 2.29
N TRP A 727 -14.24 -1.72 1.68
CA TRP A 727 -15.03 -2.42 0.67
C TRP A 727 -16.16 -3.24 1.29
N VAL A 728 -17.32 -3.29 0.62
CA VAL A 728 -18.44 -4.18 0.95
C VAL A 728 -19.02 -4.83 -0.31
N GLY A 729 -19.62 -6.00 -0.16
CA GLY A 729 -20.25 -6.72 -1.28
C GLY A 729 -19.27 -7.47 -2.19
N GLY A 730 -19.64 -7.62 -3.46
CA GLY A 730 -19.00 -8.54 -4.41
C GLY A 730 -17.89 -7.95 -5.27
N ASP A 731 -17.56 -8.68 -6.33
CA ASP A 731 -16.52 -8.36 -7.30
C ASP A 731 -17.11 -7.67 -8.56
N PRO A 732 -16.76 -6.41 -8.85
CA PRO A 732 -17.26 -5.69 -10.02
C PRO A 732 -16.89 -6.38 -11.34
N LEU A 733 -15.74 -7.09 -11.38
CA LEU A 733 -15.30 -7.82 -12.57
C LEU A 733 -16.16 -9.05 -12.87
N LYS A 734 -16.98 -9.49 -11.92
CA LYS A 734 -17.99 -10.56 -12.07
C LYS A 734 -19.41 -10.02 -12.22
N LEU A 735 -19.56 -8.70 -12.31
CA LEU A 735 -20.83 -8.00 -12.34
C LEU A 735 -21.68 -8.19 -11.06
N GLU A 736 -21.03 -8.44 -9.92
CA GLU A 736 -21.70 -8.55 -8.63
C GLU A 736 -21.93 -7.16 -8.01
N PRO A 737 -23.06 -6.89 -7.34
CA PRO A 737 -23.24 -5.67 -6.57
C PRO A 737 -22.19 -5.51 -5.48
N TYR A 738 -21.69 -4.29 -5.30
CA TYR A 738 -20.63 -3.96 -4.37
C TYR A 738 -20.81 -2.55 -3.81
N GLY A 739 -19.92 -2.14 -2.91
CA GLY A 739 -19.98 -0.83 -2.31
C GLY A 739 -18.75 -0.42 -1.51
N TYR A 740 -18.84 0.78 -0.96
CA TYR A 740 -17.91 1.33 0.01
C TYR A 740 -18.68 1.75 1.24
N ALA A 741 -18.19 1.38 2.41
CA ALA A 741 -18.76 1.77 3.69
C ALA A 741 -17.71 2.46 4.54
N ALA A 742 -18.15 3.33 5.45
CA ALA A 742 -17.30 3.95 6.44
C ALA A 742 -18.11 4.19 7.71
N TRP A 743 -17.49 4.06 8.88
CA TRP A 743 -18.17 4.24 10.15
C TRP A 743 -17.24 4.83 11.21
N ASN A 744 -17.79 5.73 12.00
CA ASN A 744 -17.28 6.12 13.31
C ASN A 744 -18.46 6.28 14.30
N PRO A 745 -18.22 6.51 15.60
CA PRO A 745 -19.30 6.62 16.57
C PRO A 745 -20.34 7.72 16.31
N ARG A 746 -20.07 8.68 15.41
CA ARG A 746 -20.99 9.79 15.09
C ARG A 746 -21.78 9.56 13.81
N VAL A 747 -21.18 8.92 12.81
CA VAL A 747 -21.75 8.84 11.45
C VAL A 747 -21.35 7.55 10.76
N ALA A 748 -22.27 7.03 9.94
CA ALA A 748 -22.02 5.93 9.01
C ALA A 748 -22.35 6.37 7.59
N THR A 749 -21.57 5.93 6.60
CA THR A 749 -21.80 6.16 5.18
C THR A 749 -21.78 4.86 4.41
N LEU A 750 -22.66 4.71 3.41
CA LEU A 750 -22.73 3.54 2.55
C LEU A 750 -22.98 3.98 1.10
N MET A 751 -22.12 3.56 0.18
CA MET A 751 -22.38 3.59 -1.25
C MET A 751 -22.50 2.17 -1.79
N LEU A 752 -23.50 1.92 -2.63
CA LEU A 752 -23.70 0.67 -3.35
C LEU A 752 -23.75 0.94 -4.85
N ARG A 753 -23.19 0.02 -5.64
CA ARG A 753 -23.27 0.04 -7.10
C ARG A 753 -23.64 -1.34 -7.65
N ASN A 754 -24.55 -1.34 -8.62
CA ASN A 754 -24.78 -2.48 -9.51
C ASN A 754 -24.00 -2.27 -10.82
N PRO A 755 -22.97 -3.07 -11.13
CA PRO A 755 -22.23 -2.96 -12.39
C PRO A 755 -22.90 -3.63 -13.60
N ASP A 756 -24.04 -4.30 -13.42
CA ASP A 756 -24.73 -5.07 -14.46
C ASP A 756 -25.82 -4.25 -15.20
N ASP A 757 -26.18 -4.72 -16.39
CA ASP A 757 -27.30 -4.18 -17.20
C ASP A 757 -28.66 -4.78 -16.81
N GLN A 758 -28.69 -5.60 -15.77
CA GLN A 758 -29.88 -6.20 -15.19
C GLN A 758 -30.01 -5.82 -13.71
N PRO A 759 -31.23 -5.81 -13.14
CA PRO A 759 -31.41 -5.70 -11.70
C PRO A 759 -30.63 -6.79 -10.96
N ARG A 760 -29.99 -6.41 -9.85
CA ARG A 760 -29.21 -7.33 -8.99
C ARG A 760 -29.52 -7.07 -7.52
N THR A 761 -29.39 -8.10 -6.70
CA THR A 761 -29.66 -8.03 -5.26
C THR A 761 -28.38 -8.17 -4.44
N ILE A 762 -28.32 -7.45 -3.32
CA ILE A 762 -27.28 -7.59 -2.30
C ILE A 762 -27.92 -7.77 -0.92
N GLU A 763 -27.35 -8.67 -0.10
CA GLU A 763 -27.72 -8.80 1.32
C GLU A 763 -26.79 -7.94 2.17
N LEU A 764 -27.37 -7.14 3.07
CA LEU A 764 -26.68 -6.19 3.92
C LEU A 764 -27.00 -6.45 5.38
N ASP A 765 -25.98 -6.44 6.23
CA ASP A 765 -26.07 -6.52 7.69
C ASP A 765 -25.18 -5.41 8.25
N ALA A 766 -25.68 -4.60 9.19
CA ALA A 766 -24.91 -3.49 9.74
C ALA A 766 -23.57 -3.93 10.37
N ASP A 767 -23.52 -5.11 11.00
CA ASP A 767 -22.30 -5.64 11.63
C ASP A 767 -21.21 -5.92 10.59
N VAL A 768 -21.62 -6.41 9.41
CA VAL A 768 -20.72 -6.74 8.31
C VAL A 768 -20.36 -5.49 7.51
N VAL A 769 -21.37 -4.69 7.16
CA VAL A 769 -21.23 -3.50 6.30
C VAL A 769 -20.38 -2.44 6.97
N PHE A 770 -20.55 -2.20 8.27
CA PHE A 770 -19.77 -1.19 9.00
C PHE A 770 -18.62 -1.78 9.80
N ASP A 771 -18.33 -3.08 9.66
CA ASP A 771 -17.21 -3.76 10.34
C ASP A 771 -17.18 -3.47 11.85
N LEU A 772 -18.34 -3.47 12.52
CA LEU A 772 -18.50 -2.88 13.85
C LEU A 772 -17.61 -3.56 14.91
N PRO A 773 -16.99 -2.79 15.83
CA PRO A 773 -16.29 -3.35 16.98
C PRO A 773 -17.16 -4.31 17.80
N ASN A 774 -16.54 -5.34 18.40
CA ASN A 774 -17.29 -6.33 19.19
C ASN A 774 -18.07 -5.70 20.38
N GLN A 775 -17.53 -4.64 21.01
CA GLN A 775 -18.20 -3.97 22.13
C GLN A 775 -19.52 -3.30 21.70
N THR A 776 -19.55 -2.70 20.51
CA THR A 776 -20.77 -2.10 19.93
C THR A 776 -21.83 -3.12 19.52
N ARG A 777 -21.49 -4.42 19.37
CA ARG A 777 -22.47 -5.48 19.05
C ARG A 777 -23.42 -5.80 20.20
N THR A 778 -23.06 -5.44 21.43
CA THR A 778 -23.91 -5.70 22.61
C THR A 778 -25.13 -4.79 22.69
N ALA A 779 -25.16 -3.72 21.89
CA ALA A 779 -26.25 -2.74 21.84
C ALA A 779 -26.90 -2.71 20.45
N THR A 780 -27.29 -3.88 19.89
CA THR A 780 -27.90 -4.08 18.55
C THR A 780 -28.11 -2.80 17.73
N PRO A 781 -27.03 -2.17 17.19
CA PRO A 781 -27.15 -0.82 16.67
C PRO A 781 -27.97 -0.83 15.39
N ALA A 782 -28.93 0.09 15.31
CA ALA A 782 -29.72 0.33 14.11
C ALA A 782 -29.27 1.64 13.47
N PHE A 783 -29.04 1.59 12.17
CA PHE A 783 -28.59 2.72 11.35
C PHE A 783 -29.72 3.10 10.41
N ASP A 784 -30.33 4.26 10.66
CA ASP A 784 -31.31 4.87 9.76
C ASP A 784 -30.56 5.70 8.70
N LEU A 785 -30.23 5.04 7.60
CA LEU A 785 -29.49 5.62 6.48
C LEU A 785 -30.43 6.40 5.57
N ARG A 786 -30.00 7.59 5.15
CA ARG A 786 -30.75 8.51 4.28
C ARG A 786 -29.89 8.93 3.11
N SER A 787 -30.50 9.05 1.94
CA SER A 787 -29.80 9.53 0.76
C SER A 787 -29.60 11.05 0.81
N PRO A 788 -28.38 11.55 0.56
CA PRO A 788 -28.12 12.98 0.44
C PRO A 788 -28.63 13.55 -0.90
N TYR A 789 -29.09 12.71 -1.84
CA TYR A 789 -29.48 13.12 -3.20
C TYR A 789 -30.98 12.97 -3.45
N ALA A 790 -31.68 14.09 -3.64
CA ALA A 790 -33.14 14.14 -3.78
C ALA A 790 -33.72 13.23 -4.88
N ASP A 791 -32.96 13.01 -5.95
CA ASP A 791 -33.30 12.23 -7.13
C ASP A 791 -32.95 10.73 -7.01
N GLN A 792 -32.30 10.29 -5.93
CA GLN A 792 -32.01 8.87 -5.71
C GLN A 792 -33.31 8.08 -5.44
N ARG A 793 -33.52 6.97 -6.15
CA ARG A 793 -34.73 6.13 -6.05
C ARG A 793 -34.97 5.60 -4.63
N LEU A 794 -34.00 4.87 -4.06
CA LEU A 794 -34.07 4.39 -2.68
C LEU A 794 -33.57 5.49 -1.75
N ARG A 795 -34.49 6.19 -1.08
CA ARG A 795 -34.19 7.38 -0.25
C ARG A 795 -33.78 7.04 1.18
N THR A 796 -34.24 5.91 1.70
CA THR A 796 -33.98 5.47 3.08
C THR A 796 -33.69 3.98 3.14
N LEU A 797 -32.79 3.58 4.03
CA LEU A 797 -32.44 2.19 4.31
C LEU A 797 -32.20 2.06 5.81
N ARG A 798 -32.81 1.07 6.46
CA ARG A 798 -32.53 0.75 7.86
C ARG A 798 -31.71 -0.52 7.91
N LEU A 799 -30.52 -0.46 8.50
CA LEU A 799 -29.67 -1.62 8.75
C LEU A 799 -29.57 -1.86 10.25
N VAL A 800 -29.78 -3.10 10.69
CA VAL A 800 -29.67 -3.49 12.10
C VAL A 800 -28.59 -4.55 12.21
N ALA A 801 -27.75 -4.45 13.24
CA ALA A 801 -26.69 -5.42 13.49
C ALA A 801 -27.25 -6.83 13.69
N GLY A 802 -26.74 -7.80 12.91
CA GLY A 802 -27.17 -9.20 12.94
C GLY A 802 -28.44 -9.49 12.14
N GLU A 803 -29.09 -8.47 11.55
CA GLU A 803 -30.25 -8.65 10.68
C GLU A 803 -29.87 -8.43 9.22
N LYS A 804 -30.19 -9.40 8.38
CA LYS A 804 -29.97 -9.31 6.93
C LYS A 804 -31.11 -8.58 6.25
N VAL A 805 -30.79 -7.56 5.47
CA VAL A 805 -31.71 -6.82 4.60
C VAL A 805 -31.30 -7.04 3.14
N THR A 806 -32.23 -7.47 2.31
CA THR A 806 -32.01 -7.59 0.86
C THR A 806 -32.35 -6.27 0.17
N VAL A 807 -31.42 -5.74 -0.61
CA VAL A 807 -31.60 -4.54 -1.42
C VAL A 807 -31.49 -4.92 -2.90
N THR A 808 -32.50 -4.56 -3.69
CA THR A 808 -32.47 -4.67 -5.15
C THR A 808 -31.98 -3.34 -5.76
N LEU A 809 -30.92 -3.42 -6.55
CA LEU A 809 -30.36 -2.33 -7.32
C LEU A 809 -30.78 -2.44 -8.79
N GLU A 810 -31.19 -1.33 -9.37
CA GLU A 810 -31.49 -1.23 -10.81
C GLU A 810 -30.20 -1.34 -11.65
N PRO A 811 -30.29 -1.59 -12.96
CA PRO A 811 -29.13 -1.59 -13.85
C PRO A 811 -28.27 -0.33 -13.67
N PHE A 812 -26.96 -0.52 -13.50
CA PHE A 812 -25.97 0.56 -13.31
C PHE A 812 -26.20 1.50 -12.11
N GLU A 813 -27.15 1.18 -11.22
CA GLU A 813 -27.56 2.09 -10.16
C GLU A 813 -26.43 2.34 -9.15
N VAL A 814 -26.25 3.61 -8.78
CA VAL A 814 -25.41 4.05 -7.66
C VAL A 814 -26.30 4.65 -6.58
N LEU A 815 -26.29 4.04 -5.40
CA LEU A 815 -26.99 4.51 -4.21
C LEU A 815 -25.97 5.00 -3.20
N VAL A 816 -26.16 6.18 -2.63
CA VAL A 816 -25.35 6.72 -1.54
C VAL A 816 -26.25 7.05 -0.36
N PHE A 817 -25.80 6.73 0.83
CA PHE A 817 -26.47 7.03 2.08
C PHE A 817 -25.51 7.49 3.17
N ASP A 818 -26.03 8.25 4.12
CA ASP A 818 -25.41 8.56 5.39
C ASP A 818 -26.46 8.59 6.53
N THR A 819 -26.04 8.51 7.78
CA THR A 819 -26.94 8.66 8.96
C THR A 819 -27.25 10.13 9.30
N GLY A 820 -26.79 11.09 8.48
CA GLY A 820 -26.66 12.50 8.82
C GLY A 820 -25.43 12.75 9.70
N ALA A 821 -24.67 13.80 9.40
CA ALA A 821 -23.81 14.40 10.40
C ALA A 821 -24.73 14.95 11.51
N GLY A 822 -24.66 14.40 12.72
CA GLY A 822 -25.31 15.03 13.88
C GLY A 822 -24.99 16.52 13.87
N LYS A 823 -26.03 17.36 13.83
CA LYS A 823 -25.88 18.82 13.83
C LYS A 823 -25.07 19.30 15.02
#